data_AF-L9UXD8-F1
#
_entry.id   AF-L9UXD8-F1
#
_cell.length_a   1.000
_cell.length_b   1.000
_cell.length_c   1.000
_cell.angle_alpha   90.00
_cell.angle_beta   90.00
_cell.angle_gamma   90.00
#
_symmetry.space_group_name_H-M   'P 1'
#
loop_
_entity.id
_entity.type
_entity.pdbx_description
1 polymer ?
#
loop_
_entity_poly.entity_id
_entity_poly.type
_entity_poly.pdbx_seq_one_letter_code
_entity_poly.pdbx_strand_id
1 'polypeptide(L)'
;MGPVTVSDLDRTWAPYFRYDSVYQDQIDAVDTFLELLSENGYYVFEGACGTGKTLAAVTGGIHAIRDQSTLTKTLDNVSGDFPDYSRLFVVTPLKQQLHQFVREMKGINASLPEAKAPVSTVVIRGRTDMMPYAYVDFPPFDRHGVGEKMDDLREMTRKLIKFDSDIPLDWPGDMSPPDFSKVDYNWEEASLTAEDHRERFRYDPVRAEAVTRIVKDMDPRGDESFDRLTVNGVETPYPDLVPHTNDVVDTDVLQRRGTGQLSVGLQGKFDPFYAGAFMEDGLPFDFHHADHHVFDQETLFQTAASRGICPHEAMAMLAGRAEVVLGNYYHLFDPQTRLLTDDKIGLLDSETIVAVDEGHQIEERVRDMLSMSLDIYTLDRAINDIEITRNYAVGDLAKTPTPNLNTSDARLAESLADSALDTVGNYSVTPEDLAEVEQLLRFAKQKLTVYGSDAVSERYQDISWQDAVERWGADPIENALSDPECPDESDEFLTDAIAEDDFDTRSFFKVYPAMLGTKFVFEALEEAGIHDRTPQGVEVGKFFKRWAAEGTVEYHREVVLDDRRKETIPTEFPDWVKAWTPKFQLFNCIPRDELQAVFGELGGGVLMSATLQPEEVYTEAVGINDIPFPTEDEEDDDAEETDVVTKPSAGTSHDNSDIRPTAFEQYPLRFPQENRVSLIADLPKFTNRNRGKRTTDPRQMKPVRKQYADLIEQAIAGRGNILVAMPNYREAEWAYNYLKKQGSSKRFHLDQSSSALETDETLESFFADGDAVIFTSSRGTITEGVDYDGEKLHGCVAVGIPLLPTNSKRIDAVIEAYDERIGVKSGFETALMIPAVRKVRQAFGRVIRGSDEAGFRLLVDERYGSTGWDGVNEYLSEQEREEFQTADPEFISQMISTFWDDVDEREREREAEDDPKKSDIETTRTTAPTDDIVQKSAVGTEAGGTNQKSTTEVTATSDPSATYSKIYFGDGSNLSNWTPIRTDIAENEIIPIVREHTVDEESGTEYIQLNFAKELSVSGWTKVDAEIVHTQIEPIAKRARK
;
A
#
# COMPACT_ATOMS: atom_id res chain seq x y z
N MET A 1 13.95 23.48 -28.56
CA MET A 1 13.23 23.53 -29.86
C MET A 1 11.74 23.41 -29.56
N GLY A 2 10.87 24.03 -30.36
CA GLY A 2 9.42 23.92 -30.16
C GLY A 2 8.89 22.51 -30.50
N PRO A 3 7.64 22.20 -30.15
CA PRO A 3 7.02 20.93 -30.49
C PRO A 3 6.85 20.78 -32.02
N VAL A 4 6.91 19.54 -32.49
CA VAL A 4 6.76 19.12 -33.89
C VAL A 4 5.36 18.53 -34.07
N THR A 5 4.75 18.74 -35.23
CA THR A 5 3.44 18.14 -35.54
C THR A 5 3.59 16.64 -35.81
N VAL A 6 2.79 15.81 -35.14
CA VAL A 6 2.88 14.34 -35.21
C VAL A 6 2.57 13.79 -36.59
N SER A 7 1.64 14.41 -37.32
CA SER A 7 1.32 14.02 -38.70
C SER A 7 2.49 14.19 -39.69
N ASP A 8 3.47 15.02 -39.33
CA ASP A 8 4.63 15.32 -40.17
C ASP A 8 5.82 14.40 -39.85
N LEU A 9 5.70 13.54 -38.83
CA LEU A 9 6.73 12.58 -38.46
C LEU A 9 6.74 11.39 -39.40
N ASP A 10 7.93 11.06 -39.89
CA ASP A 10 8.19 9.78 -40.55
C ASP A 10 8.52 8.71 -39.49
N ARG A 11 7.50 8.36 -38.70
CA ARG A 11 7.57 7.37 -37.61
C ARG A 11 6.34 6.49 -37.60
N THR A 12 6.54 5.19 -37.50
CA THR A 12 5.47 4.18 -37.56
C THR A 12 4.67 4.09 -36.26
N TRP A 13 5.24 4.56 -35.14
CA TRP A 13 4.55 4.66 -33.85
C TRP A 13 3.64 5.90 -33.75
N ALA A 14 3.76 6.88 -34.65
CA ALA A 14 3.00 8.13 -34.62
C ALA A 14 1.46 7.95 -34.47
N PRO A 15 0.81 6.94 -35.07
CA PRO A 15 -0.63 6.70 -34.89
C PRO A 15 -1.06 6.38 -33.45
N TYR A 16 -0.15 5.90 -32.62
CA TYR A 16 -0.43 5.54 -31.22
C TYR A 16 -0.17 6.70 -30.25
N PHE A 17 0.38 7.80 -30.74
CA PHE A 17 0.64 8.98 -29.94
C PHE A 17 -0.61 9.87 -29.88
N ARG A 18 -1.08 10.16 -28.67
CA ARG A 18 -2.38 10.80 -28.42
C ARG A 18 -2.53 12.23 -28.98
N TYR A 19 -1.46 13.02 -28.95
CA TYR A 19 -1.53 14.47 -29.19
C TYR A 19 -1.07 14.83 -30.61
N ASP A 20 -1.57 15.95 -31.16
CA ASP A 20 -1.19 16.42 -32.50
C ASP A 20 0.25 16.95 -32.58
N SER A 21 0.87 17.20 -31.42
CA SER A 21 2.22 17.74 -31.32
C SER A 21 3.05 16.96 -30.31
N VAL A 22 4.31 16.72 -30.64
CA VAL A 22 5.28 15.98 -29.82
C VAL A 22 6.56 16.79 -29.66
N TYR A 23 7.27 16.60 -28.57
CA TYR A 23 8.58 17.22 -28.37
C TYR A 23 9.70 16.28 -28.82
N GLN A 24 10.84 16.85 -29.27
CA GLN A 24 11.97 16.06 -29.77
C GLN A 24 12.42 14.98 -28.78
N ASP A 25 12.39 15.32 -27.51
CA ASP A 25 12.89 14.48 -26.46
C ASP A 25 11.86 13.37 -26.10
N GLN A 26 10.58 13.53 -26.45
CA GLN A 26 9.62 12.41 -26.45
C GLN A 26 9.83 11.48 -27.67
N ILE A 27 10.23 12.04 -28.81
CA ILE A 27 10.59 11.24 -30.01
C ILE A 27 11.78 10.35 -29.67
N ASP A 28 12.83 10.96 -29.11
CA ASP A 28 14.05 10.26 -28.71
C ASP A 28 13.73 9.15 -27.69
N ALA A 29 12.90 9.43 -26.67
CA ALA A 29 12.49 8.42 -25.69
C ALA A 29 11.76 7.21 -26.31
N VAL A 30 10.84 7.44 -27.26
CA VAL A 30 10.11 6.34 -27.91
C VAL A 30 11.04 5.55 -28.83
N ASP A 31 11.91 6.23 -29.58
CA ASP A 31 12.86 5.59 -30.49
C ASP A 31 13.89 4.75 -29.70
N THR A 32 14.51 5.29 -28.64
CA THR A 32 15.43 4.57 -27.74
C THR A 32 14.74 3.36 -27.08
N PHE A 33 13.49 3.52 -26.62
CA PHE A 33 12.77 2.41 -26.01
C PHE A 33 12.51 1.26 -27.00
N LEU A 34 12.11 1.59 -28.23
CA LEU A 34 11.90 0.59 -29.28
C LEU A 34 13.20 -0.09 -29.72
N GLU A 35 14.32 0.64 -29.74
CA GLU A 35 15.66 0.08 -29.97
C GLU A 35 16.01 -0.97 -28.90
N LEU A 36 15.85 -0.63 -27.62
CA LEU A 36 16.14 -1.56 -26.53
C LEU A 36 15.22 -2.79 -26.53
N LEU A 37 13.92 -2.60 -26.78
CA LEU A 37 12.97 -3.73 -26.88
C LEU A 37 13.33 -4.69 -28.02
N SER A 38 14.00 -4.23 -29.08
CA SER A 38 14.44 -5.15 -30.16
C SER A 38 15.47 -6.19 -29.71
N GLU A 39 16.09 -5.98 -28.56
CA GLU A 39 17.10 -6.85 -27.95
C GLU A 39 16.69 -7.28 -26.52
N ASN A 40 15.38 -7.31 -26.21
CA ASN A 40 14.83 -7.64 -24.90
C ASN A 40 15.34 -6.74 -23.74
N GLY A 41 15.79 -5.53 -24.05
CA GLY A 41 16.45 -4.62 -23.12
C GLY A 41 15.52 -3.82 -22.20
N TYR A 42 16.16 -3.05 -21.31
CA TYR A 42 15.48 -2.20 -20.33
C TYR A 42 15.88 -0.74 -20.45
N TYR A 43 14.88 0.13 -20.56
CA TYR A 43 15.08 1.57 -20.60
C TYR A 43 14.83 2.19 -19.23
N VAL A 44 15.77 2.99 -18.72
CA VAL A 44 15.61 3.73 -17.48
C VAL A 44 15.51 5.22 -17.78
N PHE A 45 14.45 5.84 -17.28
CA PHE A 45 14.02 7.15 -17.74
C PHE A 45 13.73 8.09 -16.57
N GLU A 46 14.51 9.17 -16.48
CA GLU A 46 14.26 10.28 -15.56
C GLU A 46 13.68 11.51 -16.29
N GLY A 47 12.55 12.02 -15.82
CA GLY A 47 11.99 13.27 -16.32
C GLY A 47 10.96 13.89 -15.38
N ALA A 48 10.82 15.22 -15.40
CA ALA A 48 9.86 15.91 -14.55
C ALA A 48 8.40 15.45 -14.77
N CYS A 49 7.51 15.76 -13.83
CA CYS A 49 6.08 15.58 -14.05
C CYS A 49 5.62 16.41 -15.25
N GLY A 50 4.74 15.86 -16.09
CA GLY A 50 4.23 16.54 -17.28
C GLY A 50 5.10 16.45 -18.55
N THR A 51 6.29 15.81 -18.51
CA THR A 51 7.13 15.62 -19.71
C THR A 51 6.64 14.53 -20.68
N GLY A 52 5.52 13.85 -20.34
CA GLY A 52 4.91 12.81 -21.15
C GLY A 52 5.54 11.43 -20.98
N LYS A 53 6.09 11.12 -19.80
CA LYS A 53 6.83 9.87 -19.57
C LYS A 53 6.00 8.62 -19.88
N THR A 54 4.83 8.59 -19.26
CA THR A 54 3.79 7.57 -19.44
C THR A 54 3.40 7.40 -20.90
N LEU A 55 3.31 8.51 -21.64
CA LEU A 55 2.91 8.47 -23.04
C LEU A 55 4.00 7.83 -23.91
N ALA A 56 5.27 8.10 -23.65
CA ALA A 56 6.39 7.47 -24.37
C ALA A 56 6.39 5.94 -24.16
N ALA A 57 6.28 5.50 -22.90
CA ALA A 57 6.22 4.07 -22.56
C ALA A 57 5.04 3.35 -23.24
N VAL A 58 3.84 3.93 -23.18
CA VAL A 58 2.63 3.35 -23.78
C VAL A 58 2.70 3.33 -25.31
N THR A 59 3.16 4.43 -25.92
CA THR A 59 3.28 4.54 -27.38
C THR A 59 4.27 3.49 -27.91
N GLY A 60 5.44 3.38 -27.27
CA GLY A 60 6.45 2.38 -27.61
C GLY A 60 5.95 0.95 -27.42
N GLY A 61 5.35 0.63 -26.27
CA GLY A 61 4.83 -0.71 -25.98
C GLY A 61 3.71 -1.16 -26.93
N ILE A 62 2.72 -0.30 -27.20
CA ILE A 62 1.64 -0.62 -28.15
C ILE A 62 2.19 -0.85 -29.57
N HIS A 63 3.15 -0.03 -29.98
CA HIS A 63 3.80 -0.18 -31.28
C HIS A 63 4.60 -1.48 -31.37
N ALA A 64 5.32 -1.85 -30.31
CA ALA A 64 6.07 -3.11 -30.21
C ALA A 64 5.15 -4.33 -30.28
N ILE A 65 3.91 -4.25 -29.78
CA ILE A 65 2.91 -5.33 -29.89
C ILE A 65 2.31 -5.41 -31.31
N ARG A 66 1.96 -4.27 -31.91
CA ARG A 66 1.10 -4.25 -33.12
C ARG A 66 1.84 -4.16 -34.45
N ASP A 67 3.07 -3.62 -34.48
CA ASP A 67 3.78 -3.29 -35.73
C ASP A 67 5.22 -3.85 -35.78
N GLN A 68 5.47 -5.00 -35.13
CA GLN A 68 6.75 -5.73 -35.08
C GLN A 68 7.46 -5.83 -36.44
N SER A 69 6.74 -6.24 -37.50
CA SER A 69 7.32 -6.42 -38.85
C SER A 69 7.82 -5.13 -39.53
N THR A 70 7.44 -3.97 -38.98
CA THR A 70 7.88 -2.66 -39.46
C THR A 70 9.07 -2.16 -38.65
N LEU A 71 9.18 -2.57 -37.37
CA LEU A 71 10.33 -2.27 -36.50
C LEU A 71 11.63 -2.85 -37.09
N THR A 72 11.64 -4.13 -37.48
CA THR A 72 12.81 -4.79 -38.08
C THR A 72 13.32 -4.13 -39.37
N LYS A 73 12.46 -3.38 -40.08
CA LYS A 73 12.82 -2.69 -41.32
C LYS A 73 13.36 -1.27 -41.09
N THR A 74 13.04 -0.69 -39.94
CA THR A 74 13.33 0.72 -39.61
C THR A 74 14.58 0.82 -38.74
N LEU A 75 14.81 -0.19 -37.90
CA LEU A 75 16.02 -0.32 -37.10
C LEU A 75 17.09 -1.06 -37.91
N ASP A 76 17.98 -0.30 -38.57
CA ASP A 76 19.06 -0.82 -39.44
C ASP A 76 20.06 -1.78 -38.72
N ASN A 77 20.01 -1.87 -37.39
CA ASN A 77 20.98 -2.56 -36.53
C ASN A 77 20.47 -3.83 -35.84
N VAL A 78 19.21 -4.25 -36.02
CA VAL A 78 18.68 -5.45 -35.33
C VAL A 78 19.26 -6.71 -35.97
N SER A 79 20.15 -7.39 -35.27
CA SER A 79 20.67 -8.69 -35.69
C SER A 79 19.79 -9.83 -35.16
N GLY A 80 18.62 -10.07 -35.77
CA GLY A 80 17.72 -11.14 -35.36
C GLY A 80 16.27 -10.92 -35.77
N ASP A 81 15.41 -11.88 -35.40
CA ASP A 81 13.96 -11.69 -35.42
C ASP A 81 13.55 -10.88 -34.18
N PHE A 82 12.62 -9.93 -34.36
CA PHE A 82 12.14 -9.08 -33.26
C PHE A 82 11.32 -9.93 -32.27
N PRO A 83 11.43 -9.71 -30.95
CA PRO A 83 10.67 -10.49 -29.96
C PRO A 83 9.15 -10.39 -30.16
N ASP A 84 8.43 -11.50 -29.98
CA ASP A 84 6.97 -11.53 -30.15
C ASP A 84 6.26 -11.04 -28.88
N TYR A 85 6.09 -9.73 -28.76
CA TYR A 85 5.37 -9.14 -27.63
C TYR A 85 3.86 -9.19 -27.84
N SER A 86 3.14 -9.75 -26.87
CA SER A 86 1.68 -9.84 -26.89
C SER A 86 0.99 -8.85 -25.95
N ARG A 87 1.72 -8.27 -24.97
CA ARG A 87 1.12 -7.37 -23.97
C ARG A 87 2.09 -6.37 -23.35
N LEU A 88 1.50 -5.29 -22.84
CA LEU A 88 2.14 -4.26 -22.03
C LEU A 88 1.53 -4.26 -20.63
N PHE A 89 2.33 -4.60 -19.63
CA PHE A 89 1.94 -4.53 -18.22
C PHE A 89 2.52 -3.29 -17.55
N VAL A 90 1.63 -2.38 -17.15
CA VAL A 90 2.01 -1.12 -16.53
C VAL A 90 1.73 -1.21 -15.04
N VAL A 91 2.73 -0.88 -14.23
CA VAL A 91 2.60 -0.85 -12.78
C VAL A 91 2.86 0.54 -12.23
N THR A 92 1.95 1.00 -11.37
CA THR A 92 2.11 2.26 -10.64
C THR A 92 1.83 2.05 -9.14
N PRO A 93 2.62 2.67 -8.25
CA PRO A 93 2.39 2.62 -6.81
C PRO A 93 1.20 3.46 -6.33
N LEU A 94 0.63 4.33 -7.18
CA LEU A 94 -0.28 5.40 -6.77
C LEU A 94 -1.67 5.28 -7.41
N LYS A 95 -2.72 5.29 -6.57
CA LYS A 95 -4.12 5.21 -7.04
C LYS A 95 -4.51 6.38 -7.97
N GLN A 96 -4.00 7.59 -7.71
CA GLN A 96 -4.34 8.77 -8.52
C GLN A 96 -3.73 8.71 -9.93
N GLN A 97 -2.51 8.19 -10.08
CA GLN A 97 -1.86 8.00 -11.38
C GLN A 97 -2.62 7.02 -12.27
N LEU A 98 -3.28 6.03 -11.68
CA LEU A 98 -4.10 5.09 -12.44
C LEU A 98 -5.24 5.79 -13.21
N HIS A 99 -5.91 6.77 -12.61
CA HIS A 99 -6.96 7.54 -13.30
C HIS A 99 -6.39 8.39 -14.45
N GLN A 100 -5.19 8.93 -14.29
CA GLN A 100 -4.50 9.63 -15.38
C GLN A 100 -4.19 8.66 -16.52
N PHE A 101 -3.68 7.47 -16.21
CA PHE A 101 -3.37 6.46 -17.21
C PHE A 101 -4.61 5.99 -17.98
N VAL A 102 -5.72 5.73 -17.27
CA VAL A 102 -7.01 5.40 -17.90
C VAL A 102 -7.45 6.50 -18.87
N ARG A 103 -7.29 7.78 -18.49
CA ARG A 103 -7.59 8.92 -19.37
C ARG A 103 -6.67 8.95 -20.60
N GLU A 104 -5.38 8.64 -20.44
CA GLU A 104 -4.45 8.55 -21.56
C GLU A 104 -4.83 7.44 -22.54
N MET A 105 -5.13 6.23 -22.05
CA MET A 105 -5.54 5.10 -22.89
C MET A 105 -6.84 5.37 -23.65
N LYS A 106 -7.84 5.95 -23.00
CA LYS A 106 -9.07 6.38 -23.67
C LYS A 106 -8.78 7.43 -24.75
N GLY A 107 -7.88 8.37 -24.46
CA GLY A 107 -7.44 9.40 -25.41
C GLY A 107 -6.70 8.84 -26.62
N ILE A 108 -5.83 7.83 -26.42
CA ILE A 108 -5.18 7.11 -27.52
C ILE A 108 -6.24 6.45 -28.40
N ASN A 109 -7.17 5.68 -27.82
CA ASN A 109 -8.24 5.04 -28.58
C ASN A 109 -9.15 6.03 -29.32
N ALA A 110 -9.37 7.23 -28.77
CA ALA A 110 -10.13 8.29 -29.43
C ALA A 110 -9.38 8.93 -30.62
N SER A 111 -8.04 8.93 -30.59
CA SER A 111 -7.18 9.54 -31.63
C SER A 111 -6.68 8.54 -32.67
N LEU A 112 -6.84 7.23 -32.43
CA LEU A 112 -6.48 6.18 -33.37
C LEU A 112 -7.16 6.35 -34.74
N PRO A 113 -6.45 6.13 -35.86
CA PRO A 113 -7.07 6.08 -37.18
C PRO A 113 -8.11 4.96 -37.28
N GLU A 114 -9.23 5.17 -37.98
CA GLU A 114 -10.33 4.18 -38.14
C GLU A 114 -9.88 2.80 -38.65
N ALA A 115 -8.74 2.72 -39.36
CA ALA A 115 -8.18 1.48 -39.87
C ALA A 115 -7.49 0.61 -38.81
N LYS A 116 -7.17 1.16 -37.63
CA LYS A 116 -6.53 0.45 -36.52
C LYS A 116 -7.61 0.08 -35.48
N ALA A 117 -7.55 -1.14 -34.96
CA ALA A 117 -8.47 -1.56 -33.90
C ALA A 117 -8.19 -0.77 -32.61
N PRO A 118 -9.19 -0.53 -31.74
CA PRO A 118 -8.96 0.03 -30.41
C PRO A 118 -8.01 -0.86 -29.59
N VAL A 119 -7.19 -0.26 -28.74
CA VAL A 119 -6.31 -0.95 -27.79
C VAL A 119 -7.13 -1.40 -26.60
N SER A 120 -7.15 -2.71 -26.37
CA SER A 120 -7.87 -3.29 -25.23
C SER A 120 -7.13 -3.02 -23.92
N THR A 121 -7.82 -2.49 -22.90
CA THR A 121 -7.18 -2.15 -21.62
C THR A 121 -8.00 -2.60 -20.42
N VAL A 122 -7.34 -3.20 -19.43
CA VAL A 122 -7.95 -3.60 -18.14
C VAL A 122 -7.13 -3.09 -16.97
N VAL A 123 -7.80 -2.53 -15.97
CA VAL A 123 -7.23 -2.27 -14.65
C VAL A 123 -7.45 -3.48 -13.75
N ILE A 124 -6.37 -4.06 -13.22
CA ILE A 124 -6.42 -5.13 -12.24
C ILE A 124 -6.37 -4.59 -10.80
N ARG A 125 -7.12 -5.25 -9.92
CA ARG A 125 -7.27 -4.91 -8.50
C ARG A 125 -7.26 -6.17 -7.65
N GLY A 126 -6.97 -5.97 -6.37
CA GLY A 126 -6.99 -7.04 -5.38
C GLY A 126 -8.39 -7.64 -5.21
N ARG A 127 -8.43 -8.85 -4.66
CA ARG A 127 -9.66 -9.62 -4.46
C ARG A 127 -10.75 -8.81 -3.73
N THR A 128 -10.40 -8.21 -2.60
CA THR A 128 -11.35 -7.44 -1.76
C THR A 128 -12.03 -6.29 -2.52
N ASP A 129 -11.30 -5.64 -3.43
CA ASP A 129 -11.79 -4.51 -4.23
C ASP A 129 -12.77 -4.92 -5.34
N MET A 130 -12.88 -6.22 -5.63
CA MET A 130 -13.65 -6.76 -6.77
C MET A 130 -14.75 -7.74 -6.33
N MET A 131 -14.97 -7.92 -5.03
CA MET A 131 -15.94 -8.89 -4.50
C MET A 131 -17.24 -8.22 -4.09
N PRO A 132 -18.40 -8.64 -4.63
CA PRO A 132 -19.67 -8.01 -4.30
C PRO A 132 -19.99 -8.05 -2.79
N TYR A 133 -19.79 -9.20 -2.15
CA TYR A 133 -20.06 -9.35 -0.72
C TYR A 133 -19.10 -8.58 0.21
N ALA A 134 -17.99 -8.02 -0.31
CA ALA A 134 -17.10 -7.17 0.48
C ALA A 134 -17.69 -5.77 0.74
N TYR A 135 -18.70 -5.36 -0.04
CA TYR A 135 -19.33 -4.04 0.02
C TYR A 135 -20.67 -4.03 0.77
N VAL A 136 -21.06 -5.15 1.38
CA VAL A 136 -22.33 -5.30 2.10
C VAL A 136 -22.10 -5.77 3.53
N ASP A 137 -22.95 -5.31 4.44
CA ASP A 137 -22.84 -5.59 5.88
C ASP A 137 -23.73 -6.77 6.27
N PHE A 138 -23.37 -7.98 5.81
CA PHE A 138 -24.13 -9.20 6.07
C PHE A 138 -23.36 -10.19 6.93
N PRO A 139 -23.98 -10.80 7.96
CA PRO A 139 -23.39 -11.96 8.63
C PRO A 139 -23.12 -13.12 7.63
N PRO A 140 -21.89 -13.64 7.55
CA PRO A 140 -20.81 -13.50 8.53
C PRO A 140 -19.80 -12.37 8.26
N PHE A 141 -19.91 -11.58 7.19
CA PHE A 141 -18.98 -10.52 6.80
C PHE A 141 -19.09 -9.29 7.71
N ASP A 142 -18.12 -9.12 8.60
CA ASP A 142 -17.73 -7.83 9.17
C ASP A 142 -16.52 -7.30 8.39
N ARG A 143 -16.22 -5.99 8.49
CA ARG A 143 -15.08 -5.37 7.77
C ARG A 143 -13.71 -6.02 8.06
N HIS A 144 -13.60 -6.85 9.08
CA HIS A 144 -12.36 -7.49 9.54
C HIS A 144 -12.49 -9.02 9.42
N GLY A 145 -12.28 -9.57 8.23
CA GLY A 145 -12.37 -11.03 8.00
C GLY A 145 -12.97 -11.45 6.66
N VAL A 146 -13.20 -10.51 5.74
CA VAL A 146 -13.78 -10.77 4.41
C VAL A 146 -12.97 -11.83 3.62
N GLY A 147 -11.64 -11.85 3.74
CA GLY A 147 -10.78 -12.77 3.01
C GLY A 147 -11.06 -14.25 3.29
N GLU A 148 -10.86 -14.69 4.54
CA GLU A 148 -11.07 -16.09 4.95
C GLU A 148 -12.50 -16.56 4.67
N LYS A 149 -13.50 -15.72 5.02
CA LYS A 149 -14.92 -16.03 4.82
C LYS A 149 -15.29 -16.14 3.32
N MET A 150 -14.59 -15.43 2.43
CA MET A 150 -14.82 -15.50 0.99
C MET A 150 -14.23 -16.78 0.39
N ASP A 151 -13.12 -17.26 0.93
CA ASP A 151 -12.52 -18.52 0.48
C ASP A 151 -13.41 -19.71 0.84
N ASP A 152 -14.03 -19.71 2.03
CA ASP A 152 -15.07 -20.67 2.40
C ASP A 152 -16.25 -20.66 1.41
N LEU A 153 -16.76 -19.47 1.05
CA LEU A 153 -17.85 -19.34 0.07
C LEU A 153 -17.45 -19.94 -1.28
N ARG A 154 -16.25 -19.62 -1.77
CA ARG A 154 -15.76 -20.09 -3.06
C ARG A 154 -15.49 -21.58 -3.05
N GLU A 155 -14.93 -22.13 -1.99
CA GLU A 155 -14.74 -23.57 -1.83
C GLU A 155 -16.08 -24.30 -1.93
N MET A 156 -17.11 -23.80 -1.24
CA MET A 156 -18.44 -24.38 -1.32
C MET A 156 -19.07 -24.20 -2.71
N THR A 157 -18.86 -23.05 -3.36
CA THR A 157 -19.27 -22.88 -4.77
C THR A 157 -18.58 -23.88 -5.68
N ARG A 158 -17.26 -24.12 -5.53
CA ARG A 158 -16.53 -25.13 -6.32
C ARG A 158 -17.11 -26.52 -6.12
N LYS A 159 -17.40 -26.91 -4.87
CA LYS A 159 -18.07 -28.19 -4.55
C LYS A 159 -19.45 -28.30 -5.21
N LEU A 160 -20.17 -27.19 -5.38
CA LEU A 160 -21.46 -27.16 -6.09
C LEU A 160 -21.31 -27.34 -7.61
N ILE A 161 -20.34 -26.66 -8.24
CA ILE A 161 -20.24 -26.57 -9.71
C ILE A 161 -19.17 -27.50 -10.31
N LYS A 162 -18.38 -28.21 -9.51
CA LYS A 162 -17.40 -29.18 -10.04
C LYS A 162 -18.08 -30.30 -10.83
N PHE A 163 -17.34 -30.86 -11.78
CA PHE A 163 -17.65 -32.18 -12.32
C PHE A 163 -17.66 -33.20 -11.17
N ASP A 164 -18.52 -34.20 -11.28
CA ASP A 164 -18.73 -35.22 -10.23
C ASP A 164 -19.12 -34.65 -8.85
N SER A 165 -19.95 -33.61 -8.85
CA SER A 165 -20.48 -33.07 -7.59
C SER A 165 -21.59 -33.97 -7.03
N ASP A 166 -21.43 -34.36 -5.76
CA ASP A 166 -22.42 -35.13 -4.99
C ASP A 166 -23.68 -34.33 -4.62
N ILE A 167 -23.75 -33.05 -4.98
CA ILE A 167 -24.86 -32.17 -4.60
C ILE A 167 -25.99 -32.25 -5.65
N PRO A 168 -27.19 -32.76 -5.29
CA PRO A 168 -28.31 -32.91 -6.21
C PRO A 168 -29.06 -31.59 -6.39
N LEU A 169 -28.75 -30.87 -7.46
CA LEU A 169 -29.39 -29.58 -7.76
C LEU A 169 -30.90 -29.73 -8.04
N ASP A 170 -31.69 -28.75 -7.60
CA ASP A 170 -33.08 -28.55 -8.01
C ASP A 170 -33.10 -27.90 -9.40
N TRP A 171 -32.85 -28.70 -10.43
CA TRP A 171 -32.66 -28.22 -11.79
C TRP A 171 -33.86 -27.38 -12.28
N PRO A 172 -33.63 -26.17 -12.84
CA PRO A 172 -34.69 -25.37 -13.44
C PRO A 172 -35.48 -26.18 -14.48
N GLY A 173 -36.82 -26.07 -14.45
CA GLY A 173 -37.70 -26.98 -15.20
C GLY A 173 -37.60 -26.89 -16.73
N ASP A 174 -36.98 -25.85 -17.26
CA ASP A 174 -36.67 -25.64 -18.68
C ASP A 174 -35.23 -26.03 -19.06
N MET A 175 -34.38 -26.39 -18.10
CA MET A 175 -33.05 -26.95 -18.36
C MET A 175 -33.12 -28.46 -18.56
N SER A 176 -32.38 -28.96 -19.55
CA SER A 176 -32.19 -30.39 -19.79
C SER A 176 -30.71 -30.74 -19.60
N PRO A 177 -30.24 -30.92 -18.34
CA PRO A 177 -28.83 -31.13 -18.09
C PRO A 177 -28.32 -32.44 -18.71
N PRO A 178 -27.09 -32.46 -19.27
CA PRO A 178 -26.41 -33.67 -19.68
C PRO A 178 -26.31 -34.67 -18.52
N ASP A 179 -26.20 -35.96 -18.84
CA ASP A 179 -26.14 -36.99 -17.79
C ASP A 179 -24.89 -36.85 -16.92
N PHE A 180 -23.77 -36.37 -17.46
CA PHE A 180 -22.53 -36.14 -16.71
C PHE A 180 -22.63 -35.02 -15.67
N SER A 181 -23.63 -34.14 -15.76
CA SER A 181 -23.84 -33.04 -14.81
C SER A 181 -24.70 -33.42 -13.61
N LYS A 182 -25.43 -34.54 -13.69
CA LYS A 182 -26.34 -35.02 -12.66
C LYS A 182 -25.60 -35.84 -11.60
N VAL A 183 -26.18 -35.86 -10.40
CA VAL A 183 -25.74 -36.83 -9.36
C VAL A 183 -25.93 -38.25 -9.88
N ASP A 184 -25.00 -39.14 -9.55
CA ASP A 184 -24.97 -40.57 -9.92
C ASP A 184 -24.42 -40.91 -11.33
N TYR A 185 -23.77 -39.97 -12.03
CA TYR A 185 -23.01 -40.30 -13.24
C TYR A 185 -21.72 -41.07 -12.91
N ASN A 186 -21.43 -42.15 -13.65
CA ASN A 186 -20.22 -42.94 -13.44
C ASN A 186 -19.03 -42.37 -14.22
N TRP A 187 -18.17 -41.59 -13.55
CA TRP A 187 -16.96 -41.04 -14.16
C TRP A 187 -15.85 -42.07 -14.43
N GLU A 188 -15.91 -43.27 -13.85
CA GLU A 188 -14.99 -44.37 -14.21
C GLU A 188 -15.23 -44.89 -15.64
N GLU A 189 -16.45 -44.70 -16.15
CA GLU A 189 -16.85 -45.03 -17.52
C GLU A 189 -17.32 -43.75 -18.26
N ALA A 190 -16.55 -42.67 -18.12
CA ALA A 190 -16.88 -41.39 -18.73
C ALA A 190 -17.06 -41.51 -20.25
N SER A 191 -18.09 -40.85 -20.76
CA SER A 191 -18.32 -40.72 -22.21
C SER A 191 -17.33 -39.72 -22.80
N LEU A 192 -16.99 -39.88 -24.09
CA LEU A 192 -16.10 -38.95 -24.80
C LEU A 192 -16.55 -37.47 -24.68
N THR A 193 -17.85 -37.21 -24.67
CA THR A 193 -18.39 -35.85 -24.47
C THR A 193 -18.16 -35.33 -23.05
N ALA A 194 -18.23 -36.19 -22.04
CA ALA A 194 -17.95 -35.79 -20.66
C ALA A 194 -16.45 -35.51 -20.46
N GLU A 195 -15.58 -36.31 -21.08
CA GLU A 195 -14.13 -36.08 -21.09
C GLU A 195 -13.77 -34.77 -21.81
N ASP A 196 -14.31 -34.54 -23.02
CA ASP A 196 -14.11 -33.30 -23.79
C ASP A 196 -14.54 -32.05 -23.01
N HIS A 197 -15.70 -32.10 -22.32
CA HIS A 197 -16.13 -31.01 -21.45
C HIS A 197 -15.19 -30.80 -20.26
N ARG A 198 -14.71 -31.87 -19.63
CA ARG A 198 -13.80 -31.79 -18.48
C ARG A 198 -12.41 -31.26 -18.86
N GLU A 199 -11.96 -31.52 -20.09
CA GLU A 199 -10.72 -30.94 -20.63
C GLU A 199 -10.88 -29.46 -20.98
N ARG A 200 -12.05 -29.06 -21.49
CA ARG A 200 -12.29 -27.70 -21.96
C ARG A 200 -12.64 -26.70 -20.85
N PHE A 201 -13.31 -27.14 -19.80
CA PHE A 201 -13.83 -26.27 -18.75
C PHE A 201 -13.26 -26.62 -17.38
N ARG A 202 -12.96 -25.59 -16.58
CA ARG A 202 -12.47 -25.76 -15.21
C ARG A 202 -13.51 -26.41 -14.27
N TYR A 203 -14.79 -26.10 -14.48
CA TYR A 203 -15.93 -26.58 -13.72
C TYR A 203 -17.06 -26.96 -14.68
N ASP A 204 -18.08 -27.67 -14.21
CA ASP A 204 -19.24 -28.01 -15.02
C ASP A 204 -20.07 -26.74 -15.31
N PRO A 205 -20.08 -26.27 -16.58
CA PRO A 205 -20.72 -25.00 -16.91
C PRO A 205 -22.24 -25.07 -16.83
N VAL A 206 -22.83 -26.26 -16.99
CA VAL A 206 -24.29 -26.47 -16.91
C VAL A 206 -24.75 -26.40 -15.46
N ARG A 207 -23.96 -26.95 -14.54
CA ARG A 207 -24.20 -26.81 -13.09
C ARG A 207 -24.05 -25.36 -12.65
N ALA A 208 -23.02 -24.65 -13.13
CA ALA A 208 -22.81 -23.24 -12.84
C ALA A 208 -24.01 -22.39 -13.28
N GLU A 209 -24.51 -22.59 -14.51
CA GLU A 209 -25.72 -21.93 -14.99
C GLU A 209 -26.93 -22.24 -14.10
N ALA A 210 -27.18 -23.52 -13.80
CA ALA A 210 -28.31 -23.93 -12.96
C ALA A 210 -28.29 -23.28 -11.58
N VAL A 211 -27.13 -23.30 -10.88
CA VAL A 211 -26.98 -22.66 -9.57
C VAL A 211 -27.33 -21.17 -9.64
N THR A 212 -26.82 -20.45 -10.64
CA THR A 212 -27.10 -19.01 -10.76
C THR A 212 -28.58 -18.74 -11.03
N ARG A 213 -29.22 -19.56 -11.86
CA ARG A 213 -30.65 -19.42 -12.20
C ARG A 213 -31.55 -19.71 -11.01
N ILE A 214 -31.29 -20.78 -10.27
CA ILE A 214 -32.05 -21.12 -9.06
C ILE A 214 -31.99 -19.94 -8.08
N VAL A 215 -30.80 -19.39 -7.82
CA VAL A 215 -30.64 -18.26 -6.89
C VAL A 215 -31.33 -16.98 -7.39
N LYS A 216 -31.29 -16.70 -8.70
CA LYS A 216 -31.99 -15.55 -9.32
C LYS A 216 -33.52 -15.65 -9.16
N ASP A 217 -34.04 -16.88 -9.25
CA ASP A 217 -35.46 -17.22 -9.22
C ASP A 217 -35.98 -17.53 -7.81
N MET A 218 -35.14 -17.44 -6.77
CA MET A 218 -35.57 -17.65 -5.38
C MET A 218 -36.70 -16.66 -5.00
N ASP A 219 -37.92 -17.18 -4.93
CA ASP A 219 -39.07 -16.50 -4.34
C ASP A 219 -38.94 -16.59 -2.81
N PRO A 220 -39.19 -15.51 -2.05
CA PRO A 220 -39.18 -15.57 -0.60
C PRO A 220 -39.99 -16.73 -0.03
N ARG A 221 -39.39 -17.45 0.91
CA ARG A 221 -40.10 -18.46 1.71
C ARG A 221 -41.05 -17.75 2.69
N GLY A 222 -42.21 -17.26 2.23
CA GLY A 222 -43.23 -16.61 3.09
C GLY A 222 -43.85 -15.34 2.51
N ASP A 223 -44.49 -14.54 3.37
CA ASP A 223 -45.23 -13.29 3.05
C ASP A 223 -44.31 -12.03 3.04
N GLU A 224 -42.99 -12.22 3.00
CA GLU A 224 -41.97 -11.14 2.99
C GLU A 224 -41.40 -11.00 1.58
N SER A 225 -41.29 -9.79 1.01
CA SER A 225 -40.57 -9.57 -0.24
C SER A 225 -39.07 -9.44 0.02
N PHE A 226 -38.22 -10.23 -0.63
CA PHE A 226 -36.79 -9.90 -0.67
C PHE A 226 -36.55 -8.73 -1.63
N ASP A 227 -35.83 -7.72 -1.17
CA ASP A 227 -35.22 -6.73 -2.06
C ASP A 227 -34.08 -7.39 -2.85
N ARG A 228 -33.75 -6.84 -4.02
CA ARG A 228 -32.56 -7.26 -4.78
C ARG A 228 -31.32 -6.72 -4.10
N LEU A 229 -30.28 -7.56 -4.04
CA LEU A 229 -29.00 -7.18 -3.47
C LEU A 229 -28.43 -6.00 -4.23
N THR A 230 -28.23 -4.88 -3.53
CA THR A 230 -27.59 -3.68 -4.09
C THR A 230 -26.19 -3.55 -3.53
N VAL A 231 -25.20 -3.57 -4.43
CA VAL A 231 -23.78 -3.55 -4.07
C VAL A 231 -23.13 -2.32 -4.66
N ASN A 232 -22.61 -1.43 -3.80
CA ASN A 232 -21.95 -0.19 -4.24
C ASN A 232 -22.83 0.64 -5.23
N GLY A 233 -24.14 0.71 -4.96
CA GLY A 233 -25.12 1.39 -5.82
C GLY A 233 -25.59 0.59 -7.05
N VAL A 234 -25.09 -0.62 -7.26
CA VAL A 234 -25.48 -1.50 -8.38
C VAL A 234 -26.51 -2.51 -7.91
N GLU A 235 -27.72 -2.46 -8.48
CA GLU A 235 -28.71 -3.52 -8.28
C GLU A 235 -28.24 -4.80 -9.00
N THR A 236 -28.16 -5.90 -8.27
CA THR A 236 -27.68 -7.20 -8.78
C THR A 236 -28.86 -8.17 -8.95
N PRO A 237 -28.71 -9.24 -9.75
CA PRO A 237 -29.82 -10.17 -9.99
C PRO A 237 -30.05 -11.15 -8.82
N TYR A 238 -29.27 -11.06 -7.74
CA TYR A 238 -29.37 -11.98 -6.60
C TYR A 238 -30.18 -11.36 -5.44
N PRO A 239 -30.80 -12.19 -4.58
CA PRO A 239 -31.52 -11.71 -3.40
C PRO A 239 -30.56 -11.07 -2.38
N ASP A 240 -31.09 -10.20 -1.53
CA ASP A 240 -30.37 -9.52 -0.43
C ASP A 240 -29.99 -10.46 0.73
N LEU A 241 -29.35 -11.60 0.40
CA LEU A 241 -28.83 -12.60 1.33
C LEU A 241 -27.67 -13.38 0.71
N VAL A 242 -26.95 -14.13 1.55
CA VAL A 242 -25.93 -15.09 1.12
C VAL A 242 -26.57 -16.49 1.04
N PRO A 243 -26.66 -17.11 -0.14
CA PRO A 243 -27.39 -18.37 -0.32
C PRO A 243 -26.67 -19.54 0.35
N HIS A 244 -27.44 -20.54 0.75
CA HIS A 244 -26.96 -21.79 1.36
C HIS A 244 -27.20 -22.97 0.41
N THR A 245 -26.39 -24.03 0.46
CA THR A 245 -26.56 -25.20 -0.43
C THR A 245 -27.97 -25.79 -0.39
N ASN A 246 -28.64 -25.74 0.76
CA ASN A 246 -30.05 -26.13 0.94
C ASN A 246 -31.07 -25.31 0.12
N ASP A 247 -30.67 -24.19 -0.45
CA ASP A 247 -31.52 -23.34 -1.31
C ASP A 247 -31.51 -23.76 -2.76
N VAL A 248 -30.54 -24.59 -3.17
CA VAL A 248 -30.36 -25.02 -4.57
C VAL A 248 -30.53 -26.51 -4.79
N VAL A 249 -30.97 -27.24 -3.76
CA VAL A 249 -30.99 -28.72 -3.73
C VAL A 249 -32.40 -29.29 -3.84
N ASP A 250 -32.55 -30.35 -4.63
CA ASP A 250 -33.79 -31.09 -4.77
C ASP A 250 -34.16 -31.78 -3.43
N THR A 251 -35.16 -31.21 -2.76
CA THR A 251 -35.62 -31.70 -1.46
C THR A 251 -36.29 -33.08 -1.52
N ASP A 252 -36.84 -33.50 -2.66
CA ASP A 252 -37.41 -34.83 -2.83
C ASP A 252 -36.31 -35.90 -2.92
N VAL A 253 -35.14 -35.57 -3.49
CA VAL A 253 -33.95 -36.43 -3.45
C VAL A 253 -33.42 -36.57 -2.02
N LEU A 254 -33.34 -35.46 -1.26
CA LEU A 254 -32.90 -35.49 0.14
C LEU A 254 -33.85 -36.26 1.05
N GLN A 255 -35.17 -36.14 0.84
CA GLN A 255 -36.17 -36.88 1.59
C GLN A 255 -36.11 -38.39 1.31
N ARG A 256 -35.81 -38.80 0.07
CA ARG A 256 -35.59 -40.21 -0.29
C ARG A 256 -34.36 -40.80 0.40
N ARG A 257 -33.33 -39.99 0.69
CA ARG A 257 -32.13 -40.38 1.46
C ARG A 257 -32.38 -40.44 2.98
N GLY A 258 -33.52 -39.97 3.46
CA GLY A 258 -34.01 -40.15 4.85
C GLY A 258 -33.55 -39.11 5.88
N THR A 259 -32.63 -38.21 5.53
CA THR A 259 -32.10 -37.15 6.41
C THR A 259 -32.75 -35.79 6.18
N GLY A 260 -33.33 -35.54 5.00
CA GLY A 260 -33.89 -34.24 4.62
C GLY A 260 -32.86 -33.10 4.50
N GLN A 261 -31.56 -33.43 4.57
CA GLN A 261 -30.42 -32.52 4.51
C GLN A 261 -29.22 -33.25 3.88
N LEU A 262 -28.29 -32.49 3.31
CA LEU A 262 -27.00 -33.02 2.83
C LEU A 262 -26.11 -33.54 3.98
N SER A 263 -25.07 -34.29 3.67
CA SER A 263 -24.02 -34.59 4.66
C SER A 263 -23.37 -33.28 5.14
N VAL A 264 -22.85 -33.28 6.37
CA VAL A 264 -22.31 -32.06 7.01
C VAL A 264 -21.24 -31.37 6.16
N GLY A 265 -20.37 -32.12 5.48
CA GLY A 265 -19.33 -31.58 4.60
C GLY A 265 -19.81 -31.00 3.25
N LEU A 266 -21.10 -31.17 2.92
CA LEU A 266 -21.74 -30.62 1.72
C LEU A 266 -22.73 -29.49 2.06
N GLN A 267 -22.84 -29.12 3.34
CA GLN A 267 -23.66 -28.01 3.80
C GLN A 267 -22.79 -26.77 4.01
N GLY A 268 -23.16 -25.65 3.36
CA GLY A 268 -22.45 -24.40 3.54
C GLY A 268 -23.08 -23.25 2.78
N LYS A 269 -22.64 -22.03 3.09
CA LYS A 269 -22.93 -20.84 2.28
C LYS A 269 -22.03 -20.83 1.05
N PHE A 270 -22.50 -20.25 -0.05
CA PHE A 270 -21.72 -20.17 -1.28
C PHE A 270 -21.88 -18.82 -2.00
N ASP A 271 -20.98 -18.53 -2.92
CA ASP A 271 -20.99 -17.32 -3.75
C ASP A 271 -21.63 -17.60 -5.14
N PRO A 272 -22.84 -17.08 -5.44
CA PRO A 272 -23.47 -17.25 -6.75
C PRO A 272 -22.82 -16.39 -7.84
N PHE A 273 -22.13 -15.28 -7.50
CA PHE A 273 -21.40 -14.48 -8.49
C PHE A 273 -20.21 -15.28 -9.04
N TYR A 274 -19.50 -16.00 -8.18
CA TYR A 274 -18.40 -16.88 -8.60
C TYR A 274 -18.89 -17.98 -9.54
N ALA A 275 -20.04 -18.62 -9.24
CA ALA A 275 -20.67 -19.58 -10.16
C ALA A 275 -20.97 -18.93 -11.52
N GLY A 276 -21.49 -17.69 -11.53
CA GLY A 276 -21.79 -16.93 -12.75
C GLY A 276 -20.59 -16.67 -13.66
N ALA A 277 -19.35 -16.77 -13.16
CA ALA A 277 -18.17 -16.63 -14.01
C ALA A 277 -17.85 -17.88 -14.85
N PHE A 278 -18.41 -19.06 -14.50
CA PHE A 278 -18.06 -20.34 -15.12
C PHE A 278 -19.21 -20.96 -15.94
N MET A 279 -20.16 -20.15 -16.40
CA MET A 279 -21.22 -20.62 -17.32
C MET A 279 -20.64 -20.89 -18.72
N GLU A 280 -21.35 -21.67 -19.54
CA GLU A 280 -20.86 -22.16 -20.84
C GLU A 280 -20.50 -21.03 -21.81
N ASP A 281 -21.31 -19.97 -21.82
CA ASP A 281 -21.11 -18.78 -22.67
C ASP A 281 -19.93 -17.89 -22.21
N GLY A 282 -19.28 -18.21 -21.08
CA GLY A 282 -18.21 -17.41 -20.49
C GLY A 282 -18.67 -16.00 -20.11
N LEU A 283 -17.87 -14.98 -20.44
CA LEU A 283 -18.25 -13.58 -20.21
C LEU A 283 -19.19 -13.08 -21.30
N PRO A 284 -20.42 -12.64 -20.95
CA PRO A 284 -21.39 -12.09 -21.91
C PRO A 284 -21.09 -10.63 -22.29
N PHE A 285 -19.88 -10.16 -22.02
CA PHE A 285 -19.40 -8.82 -22.33
C PHE A 285 -17.91 -8.85 -22.62
N ASP A 286 -17.46 -7.84 -23.35
CA ASP A 286 -16.10 -7.66 -23.84
C ASP A 286 -15.72 -6.18 -23.78
N PHE A 287 -14.55 -5.83 -24.33
CA PHE A 287 -14.06 -4.46 -24.37
C PHE A 287 -14.99 -3.45 -25.06
N HIS A 288 -15.91 -3.87 -25.94
CA HIS A 288 -16.88 -2.95 -26.55
C HIS A 288 -17.91 -2.40 -25.55
N HIS A 289 -18.03 -3.02 -24.38
CA HIS A 289 -18.92 -2.58 -23.31
C HIS A 289 -18.27 -1.52 -22.41
N ALA A 290 -16.97 -1.27 -22.57
CA ALA A 290 -16.24 -0.23 -21.88
C ALA A 290 -16.11 1.03 -22.74
N ASP A 291 -16.13 2.19 -22.09
CA ASP A 291 -15.86 3.47 -22.74
C ASP A 291 -14.46 3.47 -23.35
N HIS A 292 -14.38 3.68 -24.67
CA HIS A 292 -13.16 3.58 -25.47
C HIS A 292 -12.35 2.29 -25.23
N HIS A 293 -13.01 1.16 -24.97
CA HIS A 293 -12.35 -0.15 -24.78
C HIS A 293 -11.42 -0.25 -23.54
N VAL A 294 -11.61 0.65 -22.57
CA VAL A 294 -10.83 0.68 -21.32
C VAL A 294 -11.71 0.34 -20.12
N PHE A 295 -11.52 -0.84 -19.54
CA PHE A 295 -12.15 -1.23 -18.27
C PHE A 295 -11.34 -0.72 -17.07
N ASP A 296 -11.84 0.31 -16.40
CA ASP A 296 -11.43 0.64 -15.04
C ASP A 296 -12.15 -0.24 -14.00
N GLN A 297 -11.74 -0.13 -12.73
CA GLN A 297 -12.30 -0.90 -11.62
C GLN A 297 -13.82 -0.73 -11.52
N GLU A 298 -14.31 0.51 -11.56
CA GLU A 298 -15.72 0.82 -11.36
C GLU A 298 -16.59 0.27 -12.50
N THR A 299 -16.21 0.56 -13.74
CA THR A 299 -16.94 0.12 -14.94
C THR A 299 -16.99 -1.41 -15.02
N LEU A 300 -15.87 -2.08 -14.72
CA LEU A 300 -15.82 -3.54 -14.71
C LEU A 300 -16.70 -4.13 -13.61
N PHE A 301 -16.60 -3.59 -12.40
CA PHE A 301 -17.42 -4.01 -11.26
C PHE A 301 -18.91 -3.88 -11.57
N GLN A 302 -19.35 -2.71 -12.04
CA GLN A 302 -20.74 -2.45 -12.40
C GLN A 302 -21.22 -3.38 -13.52
N THR A 303 -20.41 -3.57 -14.56
CA THR A 303 -20.75 -4.40 -15.73
C THR A 303 -20.91 -5.87 -15.35
N ALA A 304 -20.01 -6.41 -14.51
CA ALA A 304 -20.04 -7.81 -14.07
C ALA A 304 -21.13 -8.05 -13.01
N ALA A 305 -21.17 -7.23 -11.95
CA ALA A 305 -22.07 -7.43 -10.82
C ALA A 305 -23.55 -7.31 -11.22
N SER A 306 -23.90 -6.36 -12.09
CA SER A 306 -25.27 -6.21 -12.63
C SER A 306 -25.75 -7.42 -13.42
N ARG A 307 -24.83 -8.26 -13.91
CA ARG A 307 -25.11 -9.51 -14.63
C ARG A 307 -25.06 -10.75 -13.72
N GLY A 308 -24.73 -10.57 -12.44
CA GLY A 308 -24.57 -11.65 -11.47
C GLY A 308 -23.27 -12.45 -11.69
N ILE A 309 -22.24 -11.81 -12.25
CA ILE A 309 -20.93 -12.42 -12.52
C ILE A 309 -19.92 -11.83 -11.53
N CYS A 310 -19.02 -12.67 -11.02
CA CYS A 310 -17.94 -12.23 -10.14
C CYS A 310 -17.02 -11.24 -10.86
N PRO A 311 -16.95 -9.97 -10.43
CA PRO A 311 -16.08 -8.98 -11.07
C PRO A 311 -14.61 -9.37 -11.04
N HIS A 312 -14.13 -10.02 -9.97
CA HIS A 312 -12.75 -10.50 -9.87
C HIS A 312 -12.41 -11.56 -10.95
N GLU A 313 -13.32 -12.49 -11.21
CA GLU A 313 -13.12 -13.50 -12.25
C GLU A 313 -13.23 -12.90 -13.65
N ALA A 314 -14.19 -12.00 -13.86
CA ALA A 314 -14.33 -11.30 -15.13
C ALA A 314 -13.11 -10.44 -15.46
N MET A 315 -12.54 -9.78 -14.46
CA MET A 315 -11.29 -9.01 -14.58
C MET A 315 -10.12 -9.90 -14.98
N ALA A 316 -9.94 -11.07 -14.35
CA ALA A 316 -8.88 -12.00 -14.72
C ALA A 316 -9.02 -12.49 -16.18
N MET A 317 -10.24 -12.84 -16.59
CA MET A 317 -10.51 -13.30 -17.97
C MET A 317 -10.31 -12.20 -19.02
N LEU A 318 -10.66 -10.94 -18.70
CA LEU A 318 -10.42 -9.81 -19.59
C LEU A 318 -8.93 -9.44 -19.62
N ALA A 319 -8.24 -9.48 -18.47
CA ALA A 319 -6.81 -9.17 -18.39
C ALA A 319 -5.98 -10.12 -19.26
N GLY A 320 -6.29 -11.42 -19.27
CA GLY A 320 -5.61 -12.40 -20.14
C GLY A 320 -5.90 -12.23 -21.63
N ARG A 321 -6.77 -11.29 -22.02
CA ARG A 321 -7.08 -10.93 -23.42
C ARG A 321 -6.74 -9.48 -23.74
N ALA A 322 -6.22 -8.73 -22.78
CA ALA A 322 -5.93 -7.31 -22.94
C ALA A 322 -4.53 -7.11 -23.51
N GLU A 323 -4.38 -6.13 -24.39
CA GLU A 323 -3.06 -5.70 -24.86
C GLU A 323 -2.36 -4.83 -23.82
N VAL A 324 -3.12 -4.09 -23.02
CA VAL A 324 -2.59 -3.26 -21.94
C VAL A 324 -3.25 -3.62 -20.61
N VAL A 325 -2.44 -4.01 -19.63
CA VAL A 325 -2.90 -4.30 -18.27
C VAL A 325 -2.33 -3.28 -17.31
N LEU A 326 -3.16 -2.75 -16.41
CA LEU A 326 -2.78 -1.75 -15.42
C LEU A 326 -2.87 -2.32 -14.01
N GLY A 327 -1.74 -2.45 -13.34
CA GLY A 327 -1.63 -2.95 -11.98
C GLY A 327 -0.86 -2.02 -11.05
N ASN A 328 -0.35 -2.60 -9.96
CA ASN A 328 0.52 -1.94 -8.99
C ASN A 328 1.71 -2.86 -8.70
N TYR A 329 2.64 -2.42 -7.86
CA TYR A 329 3.86 -3.19 -7.55
C TYR A 329 3.57 -4.57 -6.96
N TYR A 330 2.49 -4.73 -6.19
CA TYR A 330 2.11 -6.04 -5.66
C TYR A 330 1.83 -7.04 -6.79
N HIS A 331 1.13 -6.62 -7.85
CA HIS A 331 0.83 -7.50 -8.99
C HIS A 331 2.07 -7.94 -9.80
N LEU A 332 3.22 -7.29 -9.62
CA LEU A 332 4.48 -7.63 -10.29
C LEU A 332 5.48 -8.35 -9.38
N PHE A 333 5.58 -7.92 -8.12
CA PHE A 333 6.64 -8.36 -7.21
C PHE A 333 6.15 -9.19 -6.03
N ASP A 334 4.91 -9.04 -5.57
CA ASP A 334 4.43 -9.73 -4.37
C ASP A 334 4.07 -11.20 -4.68
N PRO A 335 4.73 -12.20 -4.05
CA PRO A 335 4.52 -13.61 -4.38
C PRO A 335 3.06 -14.07 -4.23
N GLN A 336 2.33 -13.54 -3.25
CA GLN A 336 0.92 -13.91 -3.03
C GLN A 336 0.00 -13.37 -4.11
N THR A 337 0.23 -12.13 -4.54
CA THR A 337 -0.55 -11.48 -5.59
C THR A 337 -0.16 -12.02 -6.98
N ARG A 338 1.07 -12.46 -7.16
CA ARG A 338 1.53 -13.11 -8.38
C ARG A 338 0.76 -14.40 -8.73
N LEU A 339 0.19 -15.11 -7.76
CA LEU A 339 -0.76 -16.21 -8.04
C LEU A 339 -1.94 -15.79 -8.96
N LEU A 340 -2.32 -14.50 -8.94
CA LEU A 340 -3.31 -13.96 -9.87
C LEU A 340 -2.68 -13.64 -11.23
N THR A 341 -1.58 -12.89 -11.26
CA THR A 341 -1.01 -12.38 -12.51
C THR A 341 -0.24 -13.44 -13.28
N ASP A 342 0.57 -14.23 -12.59
CA ASP A 342 1.37 -15.34 -13.12
C ASP A 342 0.49 -16.59 -13.34
N ASP A 343 0.23 -17.39 -12.31
CA ASP A 343 -0.43 -18.70 -12.44
C ASP A 343 -1.81 -18.67 -13.09
N LYS A 344 -2.62 -17.66 -12.77
CA LYS A 344 -4.03 -17.64 -13.16
C LYS A 344 -4.28 -16.93 -14.48
N ILE A 345 -3.65 -15.78 -14.69
CA ILE A 345 -3.87 -14.99 -15.92
C ILE A 345 -2.77 -15.29 -16.95
N GLY A 346 -1.56 -15.68 -16.53
CA GLY A 346 -0.41 -15.89 -17.41
C GLY A 346 0.12 -14.58 -17.97
N LEU A 347 0.23 -13.53 -17.15
CA LEU A 347 0.65 -12.18 -17.55
C LEU A 347 2.16 -11.96 -17.49
N LEU A 348 2.93 -12.77 -16.79
CA LEU A 348 4.35 -12.50 -16.50
C LEU A 348 5.20 -13.52 -17.25
N ASP A 349 5.55 -13.18 -18.49
CA ASP A 349 6.33 -14.05 -19.39
C ASP A 349 7.20 -13.22 -20.34
N SER A 350 7.97 -13.92 -21.19
CA SER A 350 8.87 -13.31 -22.17
C SER A 350 8.15 -12.52 -23.28
N GLU A 351 6.82 -12.67 -23.44
CA GLU A 351 6.00 -11.88 -24.36
C GLU A 351 5.49 -10.57 -23.73
N THR A 352 5.79 -10.35 -22.44
CA THR A 352 5.30 -9.22 -21.68
C THR A 352 6.32 -8.10 -21.57
N ILE A 353 5.93 -6.92 -22.06
CA ILE A 353 6.67 -5.66 -21.84
C ILE A 353 6.21 -5.06 -20.51
N VAL A 354 7.14 -4.69 -19.63
CA VAL A 354 6.79 -4.00 -18.38
C VAL A 354 7.07 -2.51 -18.44
N ALA A 355 6.15 -1.70 -17.91
CA ALA A 355 6.34 -0.26 -17.69
C ALA A 355 6.15 0.07 -16.21
N VAL A 356 7.25 0.36 -15.51
CA VAL A 356 7.25 0.69 -14.08
C VAL A 356 7.24 2.20 -13.90
N ASP A 357 6.11 2.75 -13.45
CA ASP A 357 5.99 4.18 -13.13
C ASP A 357 6.35 4.47 -11.67
N GLU A 358 6.89 5.66 -11.41
CA GLU A 358 7.46 6.06 -10.11
C GLU A 358 8.49 5.05 -9.56
N GLY A 359 9.35 4.58 -10.46
CA GLY A 359 10.36 3.55 -10.18
C GLY A 359 11.34 3.87 -9.04
N HIS A 360 11.39 5.10 -8.55
CA HIS A 360 12.27 5.52 -7.44
C HIS A 360 11.96 4.86 -6.10
N GLN A 361 10.82 4.17 -5.96
CA GLN A 361 10.41 3.46 -4.73
C GLN A 361 10.46 1.94 -4.83
N ILE A 362 10.88 1.40 -5.97
CA ILE A 362 10.92 -0.05 -6.17
C ILE A 362 11.70 -0.68 -5.03
N GLU A 363 12.90 -0.17 -4.72
CA GLU A 363 13.74 -0.67 -3.63
C GLU A 363 12.99 -0.72 -2.29
N GLU A 364 12.44 0.41 -1.82
CA GLU A 364 11.78 0.49 -0.50
C GLU A 364 10.49 -0.34 -0.44
N ARG A 365 9.65 -0.28 -1.48
CA ARG A 365 8.35 -0.97 -1.49
C ARG A 365 8.47 -2.47 -1.71
N VAL A 366 9.37 -2.89 -2.59
CA VAL A 366 9.54 -4.30 -2.92
C VAL A 366 10.32 -5.02 -1.83
N ARG A 367 11.21 -4.32 -1.11
CA ARG A 367 11.90 -4.86 0.07
C ARG A 367 10.94 -5.50 1.08
N ASP A 368 9.88 -4.78 1.43
CA ASP A 368 8.88 -5.28 2.38
C ASP A 368 8.04 -6.43 1.79
N MET A 369 7.75 -6.40 0.47
CA MET A 369 6.98 -7.45 -0.23
C MET A 369 7.75 -8.77 -0.34
N LEU A 370 9.06 -8.70 -0.53
CA LEU A 370 9.93 -9.86 -0.73
C LEU A 370 10.56 -10.37 0.56
N SER A 371 10.41 -9.63 1.65
CA SER A 371 10.77 -10.11 2.99
C SER A 371 9.87 -11.28 3.38
N MET A 372 10.46 -12.32 3.97
CA MET A 372 9.70 -13.49 4.40
C MET A 372 9.45 -13.44 5.90
N SER A 373 8.28 -13.91 6.32
CA SER A 373 8.00 -14.03 7.75
C SER A 373 7.23 -15.32 8.06
N LEU A 374 7.47 -15.84 9.26
CA LEU A 374 6.84 -17.04 9.76
C LEU A 374 6.26 -16.76 11.14
N ASP A 375 4.93 -16.60 11.20
CA ASP A 375 4.23 -16.37 12.46
C ASP A 375 4.04 -17.67 13.26
N ILE A 376 3.86 -17.50 14.57
CA ILE A 376 3.74 -18.62 15.52
C ILE A 376 2.56 -19.57 15.23
N TYR A 377 1.48 -19.10 14.61
CA TYR A 377 0.31 -19.93 14.30
C TYR A 377 0.53 -20.75 13.04
N THR A 378 1.17 -20.17 12.02
CA THR A 378 1.59 -20.88 10.82
C THR A 378 2.58 -21.99 11.17
N LEU A 379 3.53 -21.69 12.06
CA LEU A 379 4.46 -22.68 12.60
C LEU A 379 3.74 -23.80 13.38
N ASP A 380 2.77 -23.46 14.22
CA ASP A 380 1.98 -24.44 14.97
C ASP A 380 1.16 -25.37 14.05
N ARG A 381 0.58 -24.84 12.97
CA ARG A 381 -0.11 -25.64 11.96
C ARG A 381 0.84 -26.62 11.27
N ALA A 382 2.02 -26.15 10.85
CA ALA A 382 3.03 -27.00 10.21
C ALA A 382 3.52 -28.14 11.13
N ILE A 383 3.71 -27.87 12.43
CA ILE A 383 4.03 -28.90 13.43
C ILE A 383 2.95 -29.98 13.46
N ASN A 384 1.68 -29.58 13.50
CA ASN A 384 0.56 -30.53 13.52
C ASN A 384 0.46 -31.33 12.21
N ASP A 385 0.67 -30.70 11.06
CA ASP A 385 0.62 -31.36 9.75
C ASP A 385 1.72 -32.44 9.65
N ILE A 386 2.97 -32.11 10.02
CA ILE A 386 4.07 -33.09 10.07
C ILE A 386 3.80 -34.22 11.07
N GLU A 387 3.28 -33.90 12.25
CA GLU A 387 2.98 -34.91 13.27
C GLU A 387 1.95 -35.93 12.74
N ILE A 388 0.91 -35.45 12.06
CA ILE A 388 -0.11 -36.29 11.42
C ILE A 388 0.53 -37.17 10.33
N THR A 389 1.30 -36.57 9.42
CA THR A 389 1.98 -37.29 8.33
C THR A 389 2.90 -38.38 8.87
N ARG A 390 3.74 -38.06 9.86
CA ARG A 390 4.62 -39.05 10.49
C ARG A 390 3.82 -40.20 11.09
N ASN A 391 2.72 -39.90 11.78
CA ASN A 391 1.89 -40.93 12.43
C ASN A 391 1.23 -41.86 11.40
N TYR A 392 0.81 -41.37 10.23
CA TYR A 392 0.38 -42.23 9.13
C TYR A 392 1.52 -43.08 8.57
N ALA A 393 2.68 -42.48 8.31
CA ALA A 393 3.85 -43.16 7.73
C ALA A 393 4.39 -44.29 8.64
N VAL A 394 4.34 -44.13 9.96
CA VAL A 394 4.76 -45.18 10.92
C VAL A 394 3.62 -46.12 11.35
N GLY A 395 2.41 -45.93 10.81
CA GLY A 395 1.23 -46.75 11.14
C GLY A 395 0.65 -46.54 12.55
N ASP A 396 0.98 -45.45 13.25
CA ASP A 396 0.42 -45.12 14.58
C ASP A 396 -0.92 -44.38 14.46
N LEU A 397 -1.93 -45.07 13.93
CA LEU A 397 -3.25 -44.50 13.66
C LEU A 397 -3.95 -43.93 14.90
N ALA A 398 -3.60 -44.40 16.11
CA ALA A 398 -4.20 -43.91 17.35
C ALA A 398 -3.96 -42.41 17.58
N LYS A 399 -2.94 -41.83 16.95
CA LYS A 399 -2.59 -40.40 17.01
C LYS A 399 -2.88 -39.66 15.70
N THR A 400 -3.65 -40.26 14.80
CA THR A 400 -4.12 -39.61 13.57
C THR A 400 -5.55 -39.09 13.75
N PRO A 401 -6.03 -38.19 12.87
CA PRO A 401 -7.43 -37.77 12.85
C PRO A 401 -8.42 -38.91 12.55
N THR A 402 -7.93 -40.06 12.05
CA THR A 402 -8.74 -41.23 11.70
C THR A 402 -8.35 -42.47 12.53
N PRO A 403 -8.55 -42.46 13.87
CA PRO A 403 -8.03 -43.52 14.74
C PRO A 403 -8.79 -44.86 14.64
N ASN A 404 -9.94 -44.87 13.96
CA ASN A 404 -10.85 -46.02 13.88
C ASN A 404 -10.98 -46.61 12.47
N LEU A 405 -9.96 -46.43 11.61
CA LEU A 405 -9.94 -47.05 10.28
C LEU A 405 -10.05 -48.58 10.38
N ASN A 406 -10.71 -49.19 9.40
CA ASN A 406 -10.74 -50.64 9.29
C ASN A 406 -9.35 -51.16 8.88
N THR A 407 -9.12 -52.48 8.96
CA THR A 407 -7.79 -53.05 8.71
C THR A 407 -7.29 -52.89 7.27
N SER A 408 -8.16 -52.78 6.27
CA SER A 408 -7.73 -52.52 4.89
C SER A 408 -7.32 -51.07 4.71
N ASP A 409 -8.12 -50.14 5.19
CA ASP A 409 -7.90 -48.69 5.02
C ASP A 409 -6.72 -48.22 5.86
N ALA A 410 -6.51 -48.84 7.04
CA ALA A 410 -5.33 -48.63 7.87
C ALA A 410 -4.03 -48.95 7.13
N ARG A 411 -3.98 -50.09 6.43
CA ARG A 411 -2.80 -50.50 5.64
C ARG A 411 -2.64 -49.65 4.38
N LEU A 412 -3.76 -49.26 3.78
CA LEU A 412 -3.76 -48.39 2.62
C LEU A 412 -3.17 -47.02 3.01
N ALA A 413 -3.64 -46.41 4.10
CA ALA A 413 -3.15 -45.14 4.62
C ALA A 413 -1.63 -45.16 4.88
N GLU A 414 -1.13 -46.20 5.56
CA GLU A 414 0.30 -46.41 5.79
C GLU A 414 1.08 -46.52 4.47
N SER A 415 0.59 -47.33 3.53
CA SER A 415 1.28 -47.51 2.23
C SER A 415 1.25 -46.27 1.33
N LEU A 416 0.18 -45.49 1.38
CA LEU A 416 0.05 -44.23 0.63
C LEU A 416 1.00 -43.19 1.22
N ALA A 417 1.06 -43.09 2.55
CA ALA A 417 1.97 -42.18 3.21
C ALA A 417 3.44 -42.51 2.88
N ASP A 418 3.84 -43.78 2.97
CA ASP A 418 5.18 -44.24 2.63
C ASP A 418 5.52 -43.96 1.15
N SER A 419 4.61 -44.30 0.23
CA SER A 419 4.83 -44.09 -1.21
C SER A 419 4.89 -42.61 -1.61
N ALA A 420 4.07 -41.76 -0.98
CA ALA A 420 4.05 -40.33 -1.27
C ALA A 420 5.32 -39.61 -0.78
N LEU A 421 5.92 -40.07 0.32
CA LEU A 421 7.22 -39.56 0.79
C LEU A 421 8.38 -39.91 -0.16
N ASP A 422 8.26 -41.01 -0.91
CA ASP A 422 9.20 -41.39 -1.98
C ASP A 422 8.99 -40.59 -3.28
N THR A 423 7.91 -39.80 -3.39
CA THR A 423 7.54 -39.05 -4.60
C THR A 423 8.08 -37.62 -4.60
N VAL A 424 8.87 -37.21 -3.58
CA VAL A 424 9.36 -35.84 -3.40
C VAL A 424 10.55 -35.53 -4.33
N GLY A 425 10.33 -35.51 -5.65
CA GLY A 425 11.33 -35.15 -6.66
C GLY A 425 12.69 -35.86 -6.43
N ASN A 426 13.77 -35.08 -6.32
CA ASN A 426 15.13 -35.57 -6.02
C ASN A 426 15.42 -35.81 -4.52
N TYR A 427 14.43 -35.66 -3.64
CA TYR A 427 14.58 -35.84 -2.20
C TYR A 427 14.06 -37.22 -1.75
N SER A 428 14.78 -37.85 -0.82
CA SER A 428 14.27 -39.01 -0.09
C SER A 428 13.89 -38.55 1.31
N VAL A 429 12.60 -38.63 1.65
CA VAL A 429 12.09 -38.19 2.95
C VAL A 429 11.72 -39.41 3.78
N THR A 430 12.37 -39.60 4.91
CA THR A 430 12.08 -40.73 5.81
C THR A 430 11.20 -40.31 7.00
N PRO A 431 10.51 -41.24 7.68
CA PRO A 431 9.81 -40.94 8.94
C PRO A 431 10.75 -40.39 10.02
N GLU A 432 12.03 -40.75 10.01
CA GLU A 432 13.06 -40.16 10.87
C GLU A 432 13.31 -38.68 10.54
N ASP A 433 13.38 -38.32 9.25
CA ASP A 433 13.51 -36.92 8.83
C ASP A 433 12.28 -36.10 9.25
N LEU A 434 11.08 -36.65 9.13
CA LEU A 434 9.85 -36.00 9.64
C LEU A 434 9.92 -35.78 11.15
N ALA A 435 10.47 -36.73 11.91
CA ALA A 435 10.62 -36.59 13.36
C ALA A 435 11.66 -35.53 13.74
N GLU A 436 12.79 -35.47 13.03
CA GLU A 436 13.81 -34.43 13.20
C GLU A 436 13.24 -33.03 12.89
N VAL A 437 12.52 -32.90 11.77
CA VAL A 437 11.89 -31.64 11.39
C VAL A 437 10.81 -31.22 12.39
N GLU A 438 9.98 -32.15 12.87
CA GLU A 438 9.01 -31.84 13.93
C GLU A 438 9.69 -31.26 15.18
N GLN A 439 10.81 -31.84 15.60
CA GLN A 439 11.57 -31.35 16.75
C GLN A 439 12.13 -29.94 16.50
N LEU A 440 12.70 -29.70 15.31
CA LEU A 440 13.21 -28.39 14.93
C LEU A 440 12.10 -27.32 14.91
N LEU A 441 10.93 -27.63 14.35
CA LEU A 441 9.80 -26.70 14.32
C LEU A 441 9.27 -26.40 15.73
N ARG A 442 9.21 -27.40 16.62
CA ARG A 442 8.85 -27.19 18.03
C ARG A 442 9.88 -26.34 18.77
N PHE A 443 11.17 -26.55 18.52
CA PHE A 443 12.25 -25.72 19.05
C PHE A 443 12.12 -24.27 18.57
N ALA A 444 11.87 -24.06 17.27
CA ALA A 444 11.62 -22.75 16.71
C ALA A 444 10.43 -22.04 17.39
N LYS A 445 9.31 -22.75 17.63
CA LYS A 445 8.13 -22.21 18.33
C LYS A 445 8.48 -21.78 19.76
N GLN A 446 9.27 -22.58 20.47
CA GLN A 446 9.76 -22.25 21.80
C GLN A 446 10.65 -20.99 21.78
N LYS A 447 11.63 -20.94 20.89
CA LYS A 447 12.57 -19.82 20.77
C LYS A 447 11.89 -18.51 20.41
N LEU A 448 10.95 -18.54 19.46
CA LEU A 448 10.13 -17.38 19.12
C LEU A 448 9.40 -16.79 20.34
N THR A 449 8.94 -17.66 21.24
CA THR A 449 8.27 -17.26 22.48
C THR A 449 9.24 -16.66 23.51
N VAL A 450 10.47 -17.19 23.59
CA VAL A 450 11.54 -16.69 24.46
C VAL A 450 11.99 -15.31 24.00
N TYR A 451 12.41 -15.18 22.74
CA TYR A 451 12.86 -13.91 22.15
C TYR A 451 11.78 -12.82 22.26
N GLY A 452 10.51 -13.16 22.01
CA GLY A 452 9.41 -12.22 22.20
C GLY A 452 9.22 -11.77 23.66
N SER A 453 9.39 -12.69 24.62
CA SER A 453 9.28 -12.35 26.05
C SER A 453 10.41 -11.43 26.51
N ASP A 454 11.62 -11.65 26.01
CA ASP A 454 12.79 -10.82 26.29
C ASP A 454 12.62 -9.41 25.69
N ALA A 455 12.17 -9.34 24.43
CA ALA A 455 11.91 -8.07 23.74
C ALA A 455 10.84 -7.21 24.45
N VAL A 456 9.72 -7.82 24.88
CA VAL A 456 8.69 -7.12 25.68
C VAL A 456 9.26 -6.63 27.01
N SER A 457 10.05 -7.47 27.68
CA SER A 457 10.64 -7.14 28.99
C SER A 457 11.64 -5.99 28.87
N GLU A 458 12.44 -5.95 27.80
CA GLU A 458 13.38 -4.87 27.52
C GLU A 458 12.66 -3.56 27.14
N ARG A 459 11.64 -3.64 26.30
CA ARG A 459 10.89 -2.46 25.84
C ARG A 459 10.16 -1.75 26.98
N TYR A 460 9.65 -2.51 27.94
CA TYR A 460 8.81 -2.04 29.05
C TYR A 460 9.45 -2.29 30.42
N GLN A 461 10.73 -1.95 30.59
CA GLN A 461 11.43 -2.12 31.89
C GLN A 461 10.83 -1.27 33.02
N ASP A 462 10.30 -0.09 32.70
CA ASP A 462 9.84 0.90 33.69
C ASP A 462 8.33 0.85 34.01
N ILE A 463 7.56 0.05 33.27
CA ILE A 463 6.11 -0.07 33.40
C ILE A 463 5.65 -1.47 32.97
N SER A 464 4.58 -2.01 33.56
CA SER A 464 3.97 -3.24 33.04
C SER A 464 3.55 -3.03 31.57
N TRP A 465 3.83 -4.02 30.71
CA TRP A 465 3.41 -3.95 29.31
C TRP A 465 1.89 -3.86 29.18
N GLN A 466 1.12 -4.48 30.08
CA GLN A 466 -0.35 -4.38 30.11
C GLN A 466 -0.80 -2.92 30.30
N ASP A 467 -0.22 -2.23 31.29
CA ASP A 467 -0.52 -0.82 31.55
C ASP A 467 -0.09 0.09 30.39
N ALA A 468 1.02 -0.24 29.71
CA ALA A 468 1.49 0.50 28.54
C ALA A 468 0.56 0.35 27.35
N VAL A 469 0.15 -0.89 27.04
CA VAL A 469 -0.78 -1.20 25.94
C VAL A 469 -2.16 -0.58 26.17
N GLU A 470 -2.67 -0.58 27.41
CA GLU A 470 -3.94 0.07 27.72
C GLU A 470 -3.89 1.59 27.50
N ARG A 471 -2.75 2.23 27.77
CA ARG A 471 -2.59 3.69 27.66
C ARG A 471 -2.25 4.17 26.28
N TRP A 472 -1.45 3.42 25.53
CA TRP A 472 -0.82 3.89 24.29
C TRP A 472 -1.03 2.97 23.09
N GLY A 473 -1.64 1.79 23.28
CA GLY A 473 -1.71 0.76 22.25
C GLY A 473 -0.48 -0.14 22.24
N ALA A 474 -0.56 -1.20 21.43
CA ALA A 474 0.50 -2.19 21.27
C ALA A 474 1.35 -1.82 20.06
N ASP A 475 2.39 -1.00 20.26
CA ASP A 475 3.34 -0.70 19.18
C ASP A 475 4.10 -1.98 18.79
N PRO A 476 4.40 -2.21 17.50
CA PRO A 476 5.26 -3.31 17.08
C PRO A 476 6.63 -3.27 17.76
N ILE A 477 7.20 -4.44 18.05
CA ILE A 477 8.54 -4.58 18.65
C ILE A 477 9.43 -5.36 17.69
N GLU A 478 10.59 -4.80 17.37
CA GLU A 478 11.64 -5.40 16.54
C GLU A 478 12.77 -5.87 17.45
N ASN A 479 13.15 -7.15 17.33
CA ASN A 479 14.27 -7.74 18.07
C ASN A 479 15.22 -8.43 17.09
N ALA A 480 16.36 -7.80 16.82
CA ALA A 480 17.38 -8.34 15.93
C ALA A 480 18.02 -9.60 16.52
N LEU A 481 18.14 -10.66 15.71
CA LEU A 481 18.84 -11.89 16.06
C LEU A 481 20.27 -11.95 15.50
N SER A 482 20.61 -11.00 14.63
CA SER A 482 21.92 -10.85 14.01
C SER A 482 22.45 -9.44 14.31
N ASP A 483 23.77 -9.30 14.51
CA ASP A 483 24.38 -7.98 14.63
C ASP A 483 24.82 -7.50 13.24
N PRO A 484 24.19 -6.43 12.69
CA PRO A 484 24.52 -5.92 11.37
C PRO A 484 25.97 -5.51 11.19
N GLU A 485 26.65 -5.11 12.27
CA GLU A 485 28.06 -4.69 12.22
C GLU A 485 29.04 -5.89 12.16
N CYS A 486 28.52 -7.12 12.30
CA CYS A 486 29.28 -8.37 12.29
C CYS A 486 28.63 -9.42 11.35
N PRO A 487 28.56 -9.17 10.03
CA PRO A 487 27.85 -10.05 9.09
C PRO A 487 28.40 -11.48 9.03
N ASP A 488 29.69 -11.69 9.32
CA ASP A 488 30.30 -13.03 9.35
C ASP A 488 29.83 -13.91 10.53
N GLU A 489 29.15 -13.33 11.53
CA GLU A 489 28.64 -14.07 12.69
C GLU A 489 27.27 -14.72 12.40
N SER A 490 27.07 -15.93 12.91
CA SER A 490 25.78 -16.61 12.84
C SER A 490 24.74 -15.88 13.69
N ASP A 491 23.47 -15.92 13.29
CA ASP A 491 22.38 -15.39 14.12
C ASP A 491 22.18 -16.22 15.39
N GLU A 492 21.50 -15.60 16.36
CA GLU A 492 21.20 -16.18 17.66
C GLU A 492 20.35 -17.45 17.56
N PHE A 493 19.43 -17.54 16.60
CA PHE A 493 18.56 -18.70 16.45
C PHE A 493 19.32 -19.93 15.92
N LEU A 494 20.17 -19.76 14.90
CA LEU A 494 21.07 -20.83 14.45
C LEU A 494 22.08 -21.23 15.54
N THR A 495 22.61 -20.26 16.27
CA THR A 495 23.56 -20.49 17.37
C THR A 495 22.91 -21.32 18.48
N ASP A 496 21.69 -20.97 18.87
CA ASP A 496 20.91 -21.68 19.88
C ASP A 496 20.53 -23.09 19.41
N ALA A 497 20.14 -23.25 18.13
CA ALA A 497 19.78 -24.55 17.56
C ALA A 497 20.94 -25.55 17.64
N ILE A 498 22.16 -25.10 17.36
CA ILE A 498 23.39 -25.91 17.48
C ILE A 498 23.73 -26.19 18.94
N ALA A 499 23.55 -25.20 19.83
CA ALA A 499 23.98 -25.30 21.22
C ALA A 499 23.03 -26.12 22.12
N GLU A 500 21.72 -26.06 21.87
CA GLU A 500 20.70 -26.58 22.79
C GLU A 500 20.12 -27.95 22.37
N ASP A 501 19.93 -28.20 21.08
CA ASP A 501 19.28 -29.42 20.57
C ASP A 501 20.09 -30.16 19.48
N ASP A 502 21.36 -29.77 19.25
CA ASP A 502 22.29 -30.42 18.32
C ASP A 502 21.81 -30.44 16.86
N PHE A 503 21.03 -29.42 16.46
CA PHE A 503 20.66 -29.21 15.05
C PHE A 503 21.82 -28.61 14.25
N ASP A 504 21.87 -28.90 12.95
CA ASP A 504 22.82 -28.26 12.04
C ASP A 504 22.11 -27.63 10.83
N THR A 505 22.87 -26.96 9.94
CA THR A 505 22.32 -26.35 8.72
C THR A 505 21.59 -27.36 7.83
N ARG A 506 21.95 -28.65 7.87
CA ARG A 506 21.25 -29.69 7.09
C ARG A 506 19.87 -29.97 7.66
N SER A 507 19.71 -29.94 8.99
CA SER A 507 18.38 -30.05 9.62
C SER A 507 17.41 -28.99 9.09
N PHE A 508 17.89 -27.76 8.89
CA PHE A 508 17.09 -26.67 8.30
C PHE A 508 16.75 -26.94 6.82
N PHE A 509 17.70 -27.44 6.02
CA PHE A 509 17.45 -27.81 4.63
C PHE A 509 16.46 -28.98 4.48
N LYS A 510 16.31 -29.85 5.48
CA LYS A 510 15.33 -30.95 5.48
C LYS A 510 13.88 -30.47 5.65
N VAL A 511 13.66 -29.26 6.18
CA VAL A 511 12.29 -28.76 6.42
C VAL A 511 11.52 -28.66 5.11
N TYR A 512 12.13 -28.13 4.04
CA TYR A 512 11.49 -28.02 2.72
C TYR A 512 10.97 -29.35 2.17
N PRO A 513 11.82 -30.37 1.94
CA PRO A 513 11.34 -31.65 1.42
C PRO A 513 10.38 -32.36 2.39
N ALA A 514 10.53 -32.21 3.71
CA ALA A 514 9.58 -32.77 4.68
C ALA A 514 8.17 -32.15 4.57
N MET A 515 8.09 -30.83 4.41
CA MET A 515 6.80 -30.14 4.22
C MET A 515 6.20 -30.44 2.85
N LEU A 516 7.01 -30.61 1.80
CA LEU A 516 6.56 -31.02 0.47
C LEU A 516 6.05 -32.46 0.47
N GLY A 517 6.78 -33.39 1.10
CA GLY A 517 6.30 -34.77 1.31
C GLY A 517 5.02 -34.81 2.12
N THR A 518 4.89 -33.95 3.14
CA THR A 518 3.63 -33.78 3.87
C THR A 518 2.48 -33.41 2.93
N LYS A 519 2.67 -32.44 2.01
CA LYS A 519 1.65 -32.10 0.99
C LYS A 519 1.19 -33.32 0.19
N PHE A 520 2.12 -34.08 -0.39
CA PHE A 520 1.78 -35.26 -1.19
C PHE A 520 1.07 -36.35 -0.38
N VAL A 521 1.44 -36.56 0.88
CA VAL A 521 0.75 -37.53 1.75
C VAL A 521 -0.71 -37.12 1.97
N PHE A 522 -0.99 -35.85 2.23
CA PHE A 522 -2.37 -35.38 2.40
C PHE A 522 -3.17 -35.48 1.10
N GLU A 523 -2.59 -35.13 -0.06
CA GLU A 523 -3.24 -35.30 -1.37
C GLU A 523 -3.59 -36.77 -1.64
N ALA A 524 -2.65 -37.70 -1.41
CA ALA A 524 -2.90 -39.14 -1.59
C ALA A 524 -3.99 -39.69 -0.63
N LEU A 525 -4.05 -39.18 0.61
CA LEU A 525 -5.08 -39.58 1.58
C LEU A 525 -6.46 -39.00 1.23
N GLU A 526 -6.51 -37.80 0.65
CA GLU A 526 -7.73 -37.16 0.15
C GLU A 526 -8.29 -37.93 -1.05
N GLU A 527 -7.44 -38.25 -2.03
CA GLU A 527 -7.80 -39.07 -3.21
C GLU A 527 -8.35 -40.44 -2.82
N ALA A 528 -7.80 -41.04 -1.76
CA ALA A 528 -8.26 -42.32 -1.23
C ALA A 528 -9.52 -42.21 -0.33
N GLY A 529 -10.01 -41.00 -0.06
CA GLY A 529 -11.16 -40.74 0.82
C GLY A 529 -10.90 -41.08 2.29
N ILE A 530 -9.63 -41.14 2.71
CA ILE A 530 -9.21 -41.51 4.07
C ILE A 530 -9.20 -40.27 4.97
N HIS A 531 -8.54 -39.20 4.53
CA HIS A 531 -8.41 -37.96 5.29
C HIS A 531 -8.39 -36.77 4.35
N ASP A 532 -9.36 -35.87 4.51
CA ASP A 532 -9.53 -34.66 3.70
C ASP A 532 -9.08 -33.44 4.53
N ARG A 533 -7.90 -32.93 4.19
CA ARG A 533 -7.31 -31.70 4.75
C ARG A 533 -6.20 -31.21 3.83
N THR A 534 -6.20 -29.92 3.51
CA THR A 534 -5.08 -29.29 2.82
C THR A 534 -4.02 -28.84 3.82
N PRO A 535 -2.79 -29.37 3.79
CA PRO A 535 -1.71 -28.91 4.66
C PRO A 535 -1.20 -27.54 4.20
N GLN A 536 -0.79 -26.69 5.13
CA GLN A 536 -0.43 -25.29 4.86
C GLN A 536 1.06 -25.03 5.15
N GLY A 537 1.91 -25.95 4.69
CA GLY A 537 3.24 -26.13 5.22
C GLY A 537 4.43 -25.86 4.29
N VAL A 538 4.24 -25.85 2.97
CA VAL A 538 5.35 -25.75 2.01
C VAL A 538 6.12 -24.44 2.17
N GLU A 539 5.41 -23.33 2.42
CA GLU A 539 6.01 -22.02 2.68
C GLU A 539 6.90 -22.00 3.93
N VAL A 540 6.57 -22.80 4.96
CA VAL A 540 7.44 -22.99 6.13
C VAL A 540 8.74 -23.66 5.71
N GLY A 541 8.65 -24.66 4.84
CA GLY A 541 9.80 -25.28 4.18
C GLY A 541 10.68 -24.27 3.44
N LYS A 542 10.08 -23.46 2.57
CA LYS A 542 10.80 -22.41 1.80
C LYS A 542 11.47 -21.40 2.73
N PHE A 543 10.80 -20.99 3.81
CA PHE A 543 11.33 -20.08 4.83
C PHE A 543 12.59 -20.63 5.51
N PHE A 544 12.56 -21.85 6.05
CA PHE A 544 13.72 -22.44 6.74
C PHE A 544 14.88 -22.74 5.78
N LYS A 545 14.57 -23.15 4.54
CA LYS A 545 15.57 -23.32 3.48
C LYS A 545 16.33 -22.01 3.21
N ARG A 546 15.63 -20.89 3.04
CA ARG A 546 16.24 -19.56 2.86
C ARG A 546 16.94 -19.06 4.12
N TRP A 547 16.37 -19.27 5.31
CA TRP A 547 17.02 -18.91 6.58
C TRP A 547 18.41 -19.54 6.70
N ALA A 548 18.57 -20.78 6.25
CA ALA A 548 19.85 -21.50 6.30
C ALA A 548 20.80 -21.19 5.13
N ALA A 549 20.26 -20.77 3.97
CA ALA A 549 21.05 -20.55 2.76
C ALA A 549 21.60 -19.12 2.64
N GLU A 550 20.82 -18.12 3.07
CA GLU A 550 21.12 -16.73 2.76
C GLU A 550 22.16 -16.11 3.70
N GLY A 551 22.87 -15.09 3.19
CA GLY A 551 23.78 -14.27 3.99
C GLY A 551 23.01 -13.30 4.90
N THR A 552 23.62 -12.93 6.02
CA THR A 552 23.07 -11.95 6.98
C THR A 552 23.17 -10.51 6.48
N VAL A 553 24.01 -10.26 5.47
CA VAL A 553 24.16 -8.97 4.78
C VAL A 553 22.90 -8.66 3.98
N GLU A 554 22.50 -9.56 3.08
CA GLU A 554 21.30 -9.36 2.26
C GLU A 554 20.03 -9.58 3.05
N TYR A 555 20.05 -10.45 4.06
CA TYR A 555 18.88 -10.81 4.84
C TYR A 555 19.12 -10.61 6.33
N HIS A 556 18.58 -9.52 6.87
CA HIS A 556 18.57 -9.29 8.30
C HIS A 556 17.59 -10.23 9.01
N ARG A 557 18.09 -10.97 10.00
CA ARG A 557 17.32 -11.94 10.78
C ARG A 557 16.83 -11.31 12.07
N GLU A 558 15.52 -11.33 12.28
CA GLU A 558 14.89 -10.73 13.46
C GLU A 558 13.64 -11.49 13.91
N VAL A 559 13.22 -11.20 15.14
CA VAL A 559 11.87 -11.50 15.65
C VAL A 559 11.08 -10.20 15.69
N VAL A 560 9.87 -10.24 15.12
CA VAL A 560 8.95 -9.12 15.15
C VAL A 560 7.69 -9.50 15.93
N LEU A 561 7.26 -8.61 16.83
CA LEU A 561 5.99 -8.70 17.53
C LEU A 561 5.01 -7.73 16.88
N ASP A 562 4.14 -8.24 16.01
CA ASP A 562 3.20 -7.47 15.21
C ASP A 562 1.89 -7.21 15.99
N ASP A 563 1.19 -6.09 15.78
CA ASP A 563 0.06 -5.65 16.61
C ASP A 563 -1.28 -6.35 16.30
N ARG A 564 -1.24 -7.41 15.49
CA ARG A 564 -2.41 -8.18 15.05
C ARG A 564 -3.02 -8.96 16.20
N ARG A 565 -4.22 -8.55 16.62
CA ARG A 565 -5.01 -9.24 17.66
C ARG A 565 -5.85 -10.35 17.05
N LYS A 566 -5.68 -11.58 17.52
CA LYS A 566 -6.64 -12.67 17.28
C LYS A 566 -7.67 -12.70 18.42
N GLU A 567 -8.94 -12.91 18.06
CA GLU A 567 -10.03 -13.00 19.04
C GLU A 567 -9.90 -14.22 19.96
N THR A 568 -9.24 -15.28 19.49
CA THR A 568 -8.96 -16.51 20.24
C THR A 568 -7.49 -16.89 20.13
N ILE A 569 -6.87 -17.11 21.29
CA ILE A 569 -5.46 -17.50 21.41
C ILE A 569 -5.41 -18.75 22.29
N PRO A 570 -4.70 -19.82 21.87
CA PRO A 570 -4.51 -21.01 22.71
C PRO A 570 -3.92 -20.65 24.09
N THR A 571 -4.40 -21.30 25.15
CA THR A 571 -4.01 -21.00 26.55
C THR A 571 -2.55 -21.33 26.88
N GLU A 572 -1.85 -22.00 25.97
CA GLU A 572 -0.46 -22.40 26.08
C GLU A 572 0.55 -21.28 25.78
N PHE A 573 0.10 -20.18 25.15
CA PHE A 573 0.97 -19.04 24.85
C PHE A 573 1.09 -18.06 26.02
N PRO A 574 2.22 -17.33 26.14
CA PRO A 574 2.34 -16.27 27.13
C PRO A 574 1.26 -15.20 26.95
N ASP A 575 0.88 -14.54 28.05
CA ASP A 575 -0.20 -13.56 28.06
C ASP A 575 0.04 -12.37 27.10
N TRP A 576 1.30 -12.01 26.83
CA TRP A 576 1.64 -10.91 25.91
C TRP A 576 1.27 -11.21 24.46
N VAL A 577 1.12 -12.48 24.07
CA VAL A 577 0.66 -12.88 22.72
C VAL A 577 -0.78 -12.40 22.44
N LYS A 578 -1.52 -11.99 23.48
CA LYS A 578 -2.82 -11.31 23.35
C LYS A 578 -2.73 -9.91 22.78
N ALA A 579 -1.59 -9.25 22.97
CA ALA A 579 -1.35 -7.92 22.45
C ALA A 579 -0.56 -7.96 21.14
N TRP A 580 0.29 -8.97 20.93
CA TRP A 580 1.14 -9.10 19.73
C TRP A 580 1.16 -10.52 19.15
N THR A 581 1.22 -10.62 17.82
CA THR A 581 1.54 -11.87 17.11
C THR A 581 3.05 -11.94 16.85
N PRO A 582 3.79 -12.89 17.47
CA PRO A 582 5.21 -13.05 17.19
C PRO A 582 5.46 -13.78 15.86
N LYS A 583 6.49 -13.33 15.14
CA LYS A 583 6.96 -13.95 13.90
C LYS A 583 8.49 -13.89 13.78
N PHE A 584 9.09 -14.91 13.21
CA PHE A 584 10.44 -14.80 12.65
C PHE A 584 10.35 -14.01 11.35
N GLN A 585 11.35 -13.19 11.07
CA GLN A 585 11.42 -12.39 9.85
C GLN A 585 12.82 -12.46 9.24
N LEU A 586 12.85 -12.81 7.95
CA LEU A 586 13.97 -12.59 7.04
C LEU A 586 13.69 -11.29 6.30
N PHE A 587 14.20 -10.20 6.85
CA PHE A 587 14.07 -8.88 6.25
C PHE A 587 15.11 -8.72 5.15
N ASN A 588 14.66 -8.66 3.90
CA ASN A 588 15.55 -8.41 2.77
C ASN A 588 16.09 -6.97 2.91
N CYS A 589 17.40 -6.75 2.94
CA CYS A 589 18.01 -5.43 3.08
C CYS A 589 18.17 -4.74 1.72
N ILE A 590 18.45 -5.51 0.67
CA ILE A 590 18.68 -5.04 -0.70
C ILE A 590 18.10 -6.06 -1.70
N PRO A 591 16.88 -5.84 -2.22
CA PRO A 591 16.16 -6.84 -3.02
C PRO A 591 16.65 -6.95 -4.47
N ARG A 592 17.95 -6.76 -4.71
CA ARG A 592 18.58 -6.68 -6.03
C ARG A 592 18.39 -7.97 -6.82
N ASP A 593 18.76 -9.10 -6.21
CA ASP A 593 18.80 -10.40 -6.89
C ASP A 593 17.37 -10.88 -7.20
N GLU A 594 16.39 -10.59 -6.33
CA GLU A 594 14.98 -10.91 -6.59
C GLU A 594 14.34 -10.00 -7.62
N LEU A 595 14.67 -8.70 -7.64
CA LEU A 595 14.22 -7.77 -8.69
C LEU A 595 14.76 -8.22 -10.04
N GLN A 596 16.04 -8.56 -10.12
CA GLN A 596 16.68 -9.07 -11.33
C GLN A 596 16.00 -10.34 -11.84
N ALA A 597 15.62 -11.27 -10.95
CA ALA A 597 14.88 -12.47 -11.32
C ALA A 597 13.51 -12.13 -11.95
N VAL A 598 12.72 -11.26 -11.28
CA VAL A 598 11.41 -10.83 -11.79
C VAL A 598 11.53 -10.14 -13.15
N PHE A 599 12.54 -9.28 -13.35
CA PHE A 599 12.75 -8.66 -14.66
C PHE A 599 13.29 -9.68 -15.69
N GLY A 600 14.10 -10.65 -15.29
CA GLY A 600 14.62 -11.69 -16.17
C GLY A 600 13.54 -12.58 -16.81
N GLU A 601 12.41 -12.79 -16.11
CA GLU A 601 11.25 -13.52 -16.63
C GLU A 601 10.52 -12.78 -17.77
N LEU A 602 10.65 -11.46 -17.83
CA LEU A 602 9.88 -10.60 -18.72
C LEU A 602 10.61 -10.37 -20.04
N GLY A 603 9.86 -9.90 -21.05
CA GLY A 603 10.37 -9.67 -22.39
C GLY A 603 11.27 -8.43 -22.55
N GLY A 604 11.26 -7.52 -21.58
CA GLY A 604 11.91 -6.21 -21.64
C GLY A 604 11.01 -5.13 -21.03
N GLY A 605 11.47 -3.87 -20.97
CA GLY A 605 10.62 -2.85 -20.37
C GLY A 605 11.24 -1.48 -20.14
N VAL A 606 10.51 -0.64 -19.42
CA VAL A 606 10.91 0.72 -19.06
C VAL A 606 10.64 1.00 -17.59
N LEU A 607 11.62 1.59 -16.90
CA LEU A 607 11.51 2.09 -15.53
C LEU A 607 11.57 3.61 -15.58
N MET A 608 10.49 4.28 -15.15
CA MET A 608 10.36 5.72 -15.28
C MET A 608 10.04 6.40 -13.95
N SER A 609 10.63 7.57 -13.72
CA SER A 609 10.41 8.36 -12.50
C SER A 609 10.90 9.80 -12.68
N ALA A 610 10.52 10.69 -11.75
CA ALA A 610 11.03 12.06 -11.73
C ALA A 610 12.36 12.23 -10.95
N THR A 611 12.76 11.23 -10.15
CA THR A 611 13.87 11.38 -9.19
C THR A 611 14.67 10.08 -9.05
N LEU A 612 15.41 9.66 -10.09
CA LEU A 612 16.23 8.45 -10.09
C LEU A 612 17.70 8.72 -9.75
N GLN A 613 18.21 9.93 -9.95
CA GLN A 613 19.60 10.26 -9.61
C GLN A 613 19.97 9.93 -8.15
N PRO A 614 21.21 9.49 -7.89
CA PRO A 614 22.24 9.09 -8.87
C PRO A 614 21.89 7.81 -9.64
N GLU A 615 22.15 7.78 -10.95
CA GLU A 615 21.88 6.63 -11.83
C GLU A 615 22.53 5.35 -11.31
N GLU A 616 23.86 5.35 -11.14
CA GLU A 616 24.65 4.17 -10.76
C GLU A 616 24.09 3.49 -9.50
N VAL A 617 23.70 4.30 -8.51
CA VAL A 617 23.08 3.83 -7.27
C VAL A 617 21.75 3.13 -7.53
N TYR A 618 20.90 3.74 -8.35
CA TYR A 618 19.58 3.20 -8.66
C TYR A 618 19.69 1.91 -9.47
N THR A 619 20.48 1.92 -10.54
CA THR A 619 20.61 0.77 -11.44
C THR A 619 21.24 -0.42 -10.73
N GLU A 620 22.20 -0.18 -9.83
CA GLU A 620 22.85 -1.23 -9.04
C GLU A 620 21.90 -1.80 -7.97
N ALA A 621 21.17 -0.94 -7.25
CA ALA A 621 20.23 -1.40 -6.23
C ALA A 621 19.06 -2.19 -6.81
N VAL A 622 18.61 -1.84 -8.01
CA VAL A 622 17.56 -2.56 -8.74
C VAL A 622 18.12 -3.80 -9.48
N GLY A 623 19.41 -3.83 -9.79
CA GLY A 623 20.05 -4.90 -10.57
C GLY A 623 19.69 -4.89 -12.06
N ILE A 624 19.18 -3.76 -12.58
CA ILE A 624 18.63 -3.69 -13.95
C ILE A 624 19.72 -3.86 -15.03
N ASN A 625 20.96 -3.48 -14.72
CA ASN A 625 22.09 -3.58 -15.64
C ASN A 625 22.69 -4.98 -15.75
N ASP A 626 22.23 -5.94 -14.95
CA ASP A 626 22.79 -7.30 -14.92
C ASP A 626 21.79 -8.37 -15.39
N ILE A 627 20.66 -7.97 -15.98
CA ILE A 627 19.63 -8.92 -16.40
C ILE A 627 20.19 -9.83 -17.52
N PRO A 628 20.21 -11.17 -17.34
CA PRO A 628 20.72 -12.07 -18.36
C PRO A 628 19.73 -12.21 -19.53
N PHE A 629 20.22 -12.55 -20.72
CA PHE A 629 19.34 -13.01 -21.81
C PHE A 629 18.56 -14.26 -21.38
N PRO A 630 17.32 -14.45 -21.89
CA PRO A 630 16.63 -15.73 -21.71
C PRO A 630 17.50 -16.83 -22.31
N THR A 631 17.81 -17.87 -21.54
CA THR A 631 18.48 -19.05 -22.08
C THR A 631 17.52 -19.77 -23.01
N GLU A 632 17.91 -20.06 -24.27
CA GLU A 632 17.12 -20.92 -25.16
C GLU A 632 16.84 -22.26 -24.45
N ASP A 633 15.56 -22.57 -24.26
CA ASP A 633 15.06 -23.66 -23.41
C ASP A 633 15.75 -25.02 -23.64
N GLU A 634 16.11 -25.71 -22.56
CA GLU A 634 15.97 -27.17 -22.55
C GLU A 634 14.45 -27.44 -22.48
N GLU A 635 13.89 -27.89 -23.61
CA GLU A 635 12.62 -28.62 -23.63
C GLU A 635 12.74 -29.84 -22.69
N ASP A 636 12.39 -29.69 -21.42
CA ASP A 636 12.05 -30.82 -20.55
C ASP A 636 10.68 -30.57 -19.91
N ASP A 637 9.79 -31.53 -20.13
CA ASP A 637 8.40 -31.65 -19.67
C ASP A 637 8.24 -31.74 -18.12
N ASP A 638 9.22 -31.25 -17.35
CA ASP A 638 9.18 -31.17 -15.89
C ASP A 638 9.32 -29.70 -15.46
N ALA A 639 8.22 -28.95 -15.57
CA ALA A 639 8.05 -27.72 -14.79
C ALA A 639 7.88 -28.08 -13.30
N GLU A 640 8.91 -28.67 -12.68
CA GLU A 640 9.09 -28.61 -11.25
C GLU A 640 9.70 -27.25 -10.92
N GLU A 641 9.10 -26.53 -9.96
CA GLU A 641 9.62 -25.30 -9.36
C GLU A 641 11.14 -25.41 -9.10
N THR A 642 11.97 -24.95 -10.05
CA THR A 642 13.41 -24.73 -9.83
C THR A 642 13.58 -23.46 -9.02
N ASP A 643 13.10 -23.51 -7.78
CA ASP A 643 13.15 -22.45 -6.79
C ASP A 643 14.51 -22.52 -6.07
N VAL A 644 15.59 -22.23 -6.81
CA VAL A 644 16.86 -21.62 -6.34
C VAL A 644 17.53 -21.03 -7.58
N VAL A 645 17.45 -19.70 -7.73
CA VAL A 645 18.44 -18.93 -8.48
C VAL A 645 19.80 -19.35 -7.91
N THR A 646 20.55 -20.13 -8.68
CA THR A 646 21.93 -20.42 -8.30
C THR A 646 22.63 -19.06 -8.38
N LYS A 647 22.95 -18.45 -7.23
CA LYS A 647 23.65 -17.15 -7.19
C LYS A 647 24.74 -17.16 -8.26
N PRO A 648 24.75 -16.21 -9.21
CA PRO A 648 25.99 -15.93 -9.91
C PRO A 648 26.97 -15.57 -8.80
N SER A 649 28.02 -16.37 -8.63
CA SER A 649 29.02 -16.11 -7.61
C SER A 649 29.50 -14.68 -7.74
N ALA A 650 29.47 -13.90 -6.66
CA ALA A 650 30.08 -12.58 -6.60
C ALA A 650 31.53 -12.70 -7.07
N GLY A 651 31.80 -12.31 -8.31
CA GLY A 651 33.12 -12.42 -8.95
C GLY A 651 33.21 -13.22 -10.26
N THR A 652 32.13 -13.82 -10.79
CA THR A 652 32.15 -14.26 -12.19
C THR A 652 31.95 -13.06 -13.10
N SER A 653 33.03 -12.61 -13.74
CA SER A 653 32.96 -11.73 -14.91
C SER A 653 32.16 -12.46 -15.99
N HIS A 654 30.85 -12.23 -16.05
CA HIS A 654 30.10 -12.54 -17.25
C HIS A 654 30.74 -11.73 -18.38
N ASP A 655 31.03 -12.41 -19.49
CA ASP A 655 31.41 -11.69 -20.70
C ASP A 655 30.24 -10.77 -21.03
N ASN A 656 30.49 -9.50 -21.37
CA ASN A 656 29.45 -8.47 -21.52
C ASN A 656 28.43 -8.79 -22.65
N SER A 657 28.56 -9.95 -23.29
CA SER A 657 27.69 -10.48 -24.35
C SER A 657 26.44 -11.18 -23.85
N ASP A 658 26.36 -11.56 -22.57
CA ASP A 658 25.27 -12.41 -22.04
C ASP A 658 24.23 -11.63 -21.21
N ILE A 659 24.36 -10.31 -21.17
CA ILE A 659 23.50 -9.38 -20.42
C ILE A 659 22.68 -8.54 -21.40
N ARG A 660 21.41 -8.31 -21.07
CA ARG A 660 20.49 -7.51 -21.90
C ARG A 660 20.89 -6.03 -21.88
N PRO A 661 20.71 -5.31 -23.00
CA PRO A 661 21.11 -3.91 -23.07
C PRO A 661 20.24 -3.03 -22.19
N THR A 662 20.85 -2.02 -21.59
CA THR A 662 20.17 -0.96 -20.85
C THR A 662 20.61 0.41 -21.32
N ALA A 663 19.73 1.40 -21.16
CA ALA A 663 20.10 2.80 -21.32
C ALA A 663 19.43 3.63 -20.23
N PHE A 664 20.14 4.65 -19.74
CA PHE A 664 19.59 5.68 -18.88
C PHE A 664 19.55 7.01 -19.62
N GLU A 665 18.40 7.67 -19.59
CA GLU A 665 18.27 9.02 -20.12
C GLU A 665 17.57 9.96 -19.12
N GLN A 666 18.08 11.19 -19.06
CA GLN A 666 17.49 12.26 -18.28
C GLN A 666 16.99 13.38 -19.18
N TYR A 667 15.74 13.79 -18.96
CA TYR A 667 15.09 14.83 -19.71
C TYR A 667 15.02 16.15 -18.94
N PRO A 668 15.33 17.29 -19.60
CA PRO A 668 15.31 18.59 -18.94
C PRO A 668 13.87 19.04 -18.63
N LEU A 669 13.72 19.85 -17.58
CA LEU A 669 12.49 20.63 -17.34
C LEU A 669 12.20 21.52 -18.56
N ARG A 670 11.07 21.26 -19.21
CA ARG A 670 10.60 22.02 -20.37
C ARG A 670 9.87 23.32 -20.02
N PHE A 671 9.55 23.52 -18.74
CA PHE A 671 8.81 24.69 -18.29
C PHE A 671 9.69 25.95 -18.39
N PRO A 672 9.11 27.15 -18.58
CA PRO A 672 9.88 28.40 -18.67
C PRO A 672 10.63 28.71 -17.37
N GLN A 673 11.89 29.14 -17.46
CA GLN A 673 12.69 29.48 -16.28
C GLN A 673 12.18 30.77 -15.63
N GLU A 674 11.64 31.69 -16.43
CA GLU A 674 11.03 32.90 -15.93
C GLU A 674 9.76 32.64 -15.09
N ASN A 675 9.13 31.47 -15.20
CA ASN A 675 7.96 31.12 -14.40
C ASN A 675 8.32 30.50 -13.04
N ARG A 676 9.60 30.50 -12.66
CA ARG A 676 10.02 29.85 -11.43
C ARG A 676 11.17 30.52 -10.73
N VAL A 677 11.10 30.52 -9.41
CA VAL A 677 12.21 30.92 -8.55
C VAL A 677 12.57 29.77 -7.61
N SER A 678 13.84 29.39 -7.61
CA SER A 678 14.35 28.20 -6.92
C SER A 678 15.47 28.61 -5.99
N LEU A 679 15.23 28.54 -4.69
CA LEU A 679 16.09 29.12 -3.67
C LEU A 679 16.53 28.07 -2.64
N ILE A 680 17.77 28.18 -2.19
CA ILE A 680 18.28 27.49 -1.00
C ILE A 680 18.51 28.56 0.08
N ALA A 681 17.81 28.45 1.21
CA ALA A 681 18.06 29.28 2.37
C ALA A 681 19.21 28.68 3.19
N ASP A 682 20.31 29.44 3.31
CA ASP A 682 21.50 29.04 4.04
C ASP A 682 21.28 29.14 5.57
N LEU A 683 20.54 28.18 6.12
CA LEU A 683 20.30 28.03 7.55
C LEU A 683 21.03 26.81 8.14
N PRO A 684 21.51 26.89 9.40
CA PRO A 684 22.17 25.76 10.05
C PRO A 684 21.34 24.47 9.99
N LYS A 685 21.98 23.30 9.85
CA LYS A 685 21.28 22.01 9.68
C LYS A 685 20.11 21.82 10.64
N PHE A 686 18.95 21.38 10.15
CA PHE A 686 17.81 21.11 11.02
C PHE A 686 17.86 19.70 11.63
N THR A 687 18.64 19.50 12.69
CA THR A 687 18.87 18.17 13.29
C THR A 687 18.24 18.04 14.67
N ASN A 688 17.97 16.80 15.12
CA ASN A 688 17.51 16.52 16.48
C ASN A 688 18.40 17.14 17.57
N ARG A 689 19.73 17.20 17.33
CA ARG A 689 20.72 17.69 18.30
C ARG A 689 20.62 19.21 18.52
N ASN A 690 20.36 20.00 17.47
CA ASN A 690 20.39 21.46 17.54
C ASN A 690 19.00 22.14 17.49
N ARG A 691 17.96 21.52 16.93
CA ARG A 691 16.62 22.13 16.77
C ARG A 691 15.85 22.32 18.09
N GLY A 692 16.19 21.58 19.15
CA GLY A 692 15.53 21.71 20.45
C GLY A 692 14.07 21.26 20.47
N LYS A 693 13.39 21.48 21.61
CA LYS A 693 12.02 21.02 21.86
C LYS A 693 11.00 21.77 20.98
N ARG A 694 9.90 21.10 20.63
CA ARG A 694 8.75 21.60 19.86
C ARG A 694 7.85 22.54 20.68
N THR A 695 8.43 23.60 21.27
CA THR A 695 7.66 24.61 22.00
C THR A 695 7.03 25.63 21.04
N THR A 696 5.85 26.14 21.38
CA THR A 696 5.20 27.25 20.63
C THR A 696 5.47 28.62 21.26
N ASP A 697 6.19 28.68 22.38
CA ASP A 697 6.66 29.93 22.99
C ASP A 697 8.02 30.34 22.38
N PRO A 698 8.10 31.44 21.60
CA PRO A 698 9.34 31.91 20.99
C PRO A 698 10.50 32.08 21.99
N ARG A 699 10.20 32.40 23.26
CA ARG A 699 11.22 32.64 24.30
C ARG A 699 11.92 31.36 24.75
N GLN A 700 11.30 30.21 24.51
CA GLN A 700 11.82 28.90 24.89
C GLN A 700 12.45 28.17 23.69
N MET A 701 12.35 28.71 22.47
CA MET A 701 12.93 28.12 21.28
C MET A 701 14.46 28.27 21.29
N LYS A 702 15.15 27.21 20.83
CA LYS A 702 16.58 27.33 20.49
C LYS A 702 16.74 28.25 19.26
N PRO A 703 17.91 28.92 19.10
CA PRO A 703 18.17 29.82 17.97
C PRO A 703 17.84 29.21 16.60
N VAL A 704 18.27 27.96 16.35
CA VAL A 704 18.00 27.25 15.08
C VAL A 704 16.50 27.17 14.81
N ARG A 705 15.70 26.65 15.74
CA ARG A 705 14.25 26.52 15.54
C ARG A 705 13.57 27.86 15.33
N LYS A 706 14.04 28.91 15.99
CA LYS A 706 13.52 30.26 15.80
C LYS A 706 13.79 30.77 14.38
N GLN A 707 15.02 30.63 13.88
CA GLN A 707 15.38 31.04 12.51
C GLN A 707 14.51 30.33 11.45
N TYR A 708 14.27 29.02 11.62
CA TYR A 708 13.39 28.27 10.74
C TYR A 708 11.94 28.74 10.82
N ALA A 709 11.43 28.98 12.03
CA ALA A 709 10.08 29.49 12.22
C ALA A 709 9.88 30.86 11.56
N ASP A 710 10.82 31.78 11.77
CA ASP A 710 10.81 33.13 11.21
C ASP A 710 10.87 33.09 9.66
N LEU A 711 11.67 32.19 9.07
CA LEU A 711 11.75 32.03 7.62
C LEU A 711 10.49 31.40 7.01
N ILE A 712 9.94 30.35 7.65
CA ILE A 712 8.69 29.74 7.18
C ILE A 712 7.56 30.78 7.20
N GLU A 713 7.44 31.57 8.27
CA GLU A 713 6.46 32.65 8.38
C GLU A 713 6.57 33.66 7.23
N GLN A 714 7.79 34.04 6.86
CA GLN A 714 8.04 34.96 5.75
C GLN A 714 7.73 34.34 4.38
N ALA A 715 8.07 33.07 4.16
CA ALA A 715 7.85 32.40 2.89
C ALA A 715 6.37 32.16 2.61
N ILE A 716 5.58 31.78 3.63
CA ILE A 716 4.15 31.52 3.47
C ILE A 716 3.29 32.79 3.27
N ALA A 717 3.89 33.96 3.46
CA ALA A 717 3.25 35.24 3.15
C ALA A 717 3.15 35.52 1.64
N GLY A 718 3.88 34.77 0.80
CA GLY A 718 3.74 34.83 -0.67
C GLY A 718 2.33 34.43 -1.13
N ARG A 719 1.96 34.68 -2.40
CA ARG A 719 0.61 34.43 -2.92
C ARG A 719 0.30 32.94 -3.18
N GLY A 720 -0.98 32.61 -3.19
CA GLY A 720 -1.51 31.31 -3.64
C GLY A 720 -1.31 30.16 -2.65
N ASN A 721 -1.66 28.97 -3.10
CA ASN A 721 -1.51 27.73 -2.33
C ASN A 721 -0.03 27.36 -2.08
N ILE A 722 0.35 27.13 -0.83
CA ILE A 722 1.75 26.82 -0.44
C ILE A 722 1.80 25.50 0.35
N LEU A 723 2.71 24.62 -0.03
CA LEU A 723 3.01 23.37 0.67
C LEU A 723 4.26 23.55 1.53
N VAL A 724 4.13 23.29 2.84
CA VAL A 724 5.25 23.26 3.79
C VAL A 724 5.54 21.80 4.16
N ALA A 725 6.62 21.26 3.59
CA ALA A 725 7.08 19.89 3.82
C ALA A 725 8.14 19.87 4.93
N MET A 726 7.75 19.39 6.10
CA MET A 726 8.62 19.25 7.28
C MET A 726 9.25 17.85 7.34
N PRO A 727 10.36 17.64 8.06
CA PRO A 727 11.05 16.33 8.08
C PRO A 727 10.21 15.14 8.59
N ASN A 728 9.15 15.41 9.36
CA ASN A 728 8.19 14.42 9.87
C ASN A 728 6.90 15.11 10.33
N TYR A 729 5.82 14.35 10.48
CA TYR A 729 4.51 14.83 10.92
C TYR A 729 4.52 15.61 12.25
N ARG A 730 5.36 15.21 13.21
CA ARG A 730 5.45 15.91 14.52
C ARG A 730 6.05 17.31 14.37
N GLU A 731 6.94 17.52 13.40
CA GLU A 731 7.47 18.86 13.09
C GLU A 731 6.49 19.68 12.23
N ALA A 732 5.71 19.02 11.35
CA ALA A 732 4.59 19.66 10.61
C ALA A 732 3.52 20.21 11.56
N GLU A 733 3.06 19.38 12.49
CA GLU A 733 2.09 19.77 13.52
C GLU A 733 2.61 20.93 14.38
N TRP A 734 3.91 20.92 14.72
CA TRP A 734 4.51 22.03 15.47
C TRP A 734 4.48 23.34 14.67
N ALA A 735 4.91 23.31 13.40
CA ALA A 735 4.96 24.49 12.55
C ALA A 735 3.55 25.07 12.36
N TYR A 736 2.57 24.21 12.07
CA TYR A 736 1.15 24.55 12.00
C TYR A 736 0.66 25.25 13.28
N ASN A 737 0.86 24.63 14.44
CA ASN A 737 0.39 25.14 15.72
C ASN A 737 1.08 26.45 16.12
N TYR A 738 2.36 26.62 15.78
CA TYR A 738 3.09 27.85 16.03
C TYR A 738 2.56 29.00 15.19
N LEU A 739 2.47 28.81 13.87
CA LEU A 739 2.08 29.87 12.93
C LEU A 739 0.60 30.24 13.09
N LYS A 740 -0.27 29.26 13.38
CA LYS A 740 -1.69 29.50 13.68
C LYS A 740 -1.86 30.44 14.88
N LYS A 741 -0.94 30.42 15.85
CA LYS A 741 -0.95 31.33 17.02
C LYS A 741 -0.42 32.73 16.71
N GLN A 742 0.51 32.88 15.76
CA GLN A 742 1.01 34.20 15.36
C GLN A 742 -0.05 35.02 14.60
N GLY A 743 -0.99 34.33 13.95
CA GLY A 743 -2.08 34.94 13.21
C GLY A 743 -1.67 35.25 11.78
N SER A 744 -1.95 34.30 10.87
CA SER A 744 -1.77 34.49 9.42
C SER A 744 -3.10 34.91 8.78
N SER A 745 -3.02 35.67 7.68
CA SER A 745 -4.17 35.95 6.82
C SER A 745 -4.64 34.73 6.03
N LYS A 746 -3.77 33.74 5.83
CA LYS A 746 -4.07 32.52 5.07
C LYS A 746 -4.72 31.44 5.93
N ARG A 747 -5.54 30.61 5.28
CA ARG A 747 -6.07 29.39 5.90
C ARG A 747 -5.01 28.30 5.97
N PHE A 748 -4.97 27.59 7.08
CA PHE A 748 -3.98 26.53 7.33
C PHE A 748 -4.64 25.17 7.43
N HIS A 749 -4.06 24.20 6.74
CA HIS A 749 -4.41 22.79 6.75
C HIS A 749 -3.25 21.97 7.31
N LEU A 750 -3.56 20.92 8.08
CA LEU A 750 -2.56 20.04 8.66
C LEU A 750 -2.82 18.62 8.18
N ASP A 751 -1.83 18.05 7.50
CA ASP A 751 -1.79 16.64 7.17
C ASP A 751 -1.29 15.82 8.36
N GLN A 752 -1.85 14.63 8.55
CA GLN A 752 -1.49 13.69 9.60
C GLN A 752 -1.30 12.30 8.99
N SER A 753 -0.70 11.39 9.75
CA SER A 753 -0.68 9.98 9.38
C SER A 753 -2.09 9.42 9.56
N SER A 754 -2.94 9.62 8.57
CA SER A 754 -4.39 9.36 8.60
C SER A 754 -4.82 8.42 7.48
N SER A 755 -6.10 8.08 7.44
CA SER A 755 -6.65 7.29 6.33
C SER A 755 -6.63 8.08 5.01
N ALA A 756 -6.62 7.37 3.87
CA ALA A 756 -6.64 8.00 2.55
C ALA A 756 -7.84 8.96 2.37
N LEU A 757 -9.00 8.62 2.94
CA LEU A 757 -10.19 9.45 2.91
C LEU A 757 -9.98 10.80 3.61
N GLU A 758 -9.39 10.80 4.82
CA GLU A 758 -9.11 12.02 5.58
C GLU A 758 -8.05 12.90 4.88
N THR A 759 -7.06 12.26 4.24
CA THR A 759 -6.08 12.98 3.40
C THR A 759 -6.76 13.66 2.21
N ASP A 760 -7.66 12.95 1.51
CA ASP A 760 -8.38 13.49 0.35
C ASP A 760 -9.31 14.65 0.75
N GLU A 761 -10.06 14.54 1.85
CA GLU A 761 -10.91 15.64 2.38
C GLU A 761 -10.09 16.89 2.73
N THR A 762 -8.89 16.68 3.29
CA THR A 762 -7.97 17.78 3.63
C THR A 762 -7.46 18.48 2.37
N LEU A 763 -7.13 17.71 1.33
CA LEU A 763 -6.67 18.23 0.04
C LEU A 763 -7.76 19.00 -0.70
N GLU A 764 -8.98 18.47 -0.75
CA GLU A 764 -10.12 19.15 -1.37
C GLU A 764 -10.39 20.51 -0.69
N SER A 765 -10.34 20.53 0.64
CA SER A 765 -10.49 21.76 1.42
C SER A 765 -9.35 22.75 1.14
N PHE A 766 -8.11 22.27 1.03
CA PHE A 766 -6.96 23.09 0.67
C PHE A 766 -7.07 23.68 -0.73
N PHE A 767 -7.48 22.89 -1.73
CA PHE A 767 -7.65 23.37 -3.10
C PHE A 767 -8.79 24.38 -3.23
N ALA A 768 -9.90 24.17 -2.53
CA ALA A 768 -11.05 25.07 -2.55
C ALA A 768 -10.75 26.47 -2.00
N ASP A 769 -9.73 26.59 -1.14
CA ASP A 769 -9.36 27.87 -0.51
C ASP A 769 -8.63 28.82 -1.46
N GLY A 770 -7.85 28.29 -2.42
CA GLY A 770 -7.10 29.04 -3.44
C GLY A 770 -5.93 29.92 -2.93
N ASP A 771 -5.90 30.27 -1.64
CA ASP A 771 -4.81 31.01 -0.99
C ASP A 771 -4.54 30.47 0.43
N ALA A 772 -4.16 29.19 0.50
CA ALA A 772 -3.97 28.45 1.74
C ALA A 772 -2.54 27.91 1.92
N VAL A 773 -2.26 27.40 3.11
CA VAL A 773 -1.01 26.69 3.43
C VAL A 773 -1.35 25.30 3.97
N ILE A 774 -0.71 24.28 3.41
CA ILE A 774 -0.80 22.92 3.94
C ILE A 774 0.54 22.50 4.56
N PHE A 775 0.49 22.01 5.79
CA PHE A 775 1.65 21.49 6.52
C PHE A 775 1.63 19.97 6.47
N THR A 776 2.71 19.36 5.98
CA THR A 776 2.83 17.91 5.86
C THR A 776 4.26 17.44 6.14
N SER A 777 4.44 16.12 6.21
CA SER A 777 5.74 15.47 6.22
C SER A 777 6.29 15.39 4.79
N SER A 778 7.60 15.57 4.58
CA SER A 778 8.25 15.28 3.29
C SER A 778 8.20 13.80 2.90
N ARG A 779 7.80 12.92 3.85
CA ARG A 779 7.51 11.50 3.62
C ARG A 779 6.00 11.21 3.61
N GLY A 780 5.16 12.24 3.63
CA GLY A 780 3.71 12.10 3.65
C GLY A 780 3.17 11.80 2.26
N THR A 781 2.01 11.13 2.22
CA THR A 781 1.30 10.76 0.98
C THR A 781 1.03 11.98 0.09
N ILE A 782 0.77 13.14 0.70
CA ILE A 782 0.54 14.41 0.01
C ILE A 782 1.74 14.83 -0.87
N THR A 783 2.96 14.56 -0.42
CA THR A 783 4.19 14.91 -1.15
C THR A 783 4.57 13.93 -2.25
N GLU A 784 3.79 12.85 -2.43
CA GLU A 784 4.07 11.75 -3.34
C GLU A 784 2.93 11.49 -4.34
N GLY A 785 1.70 11.40 -3.84
CA GLY A 785 0.56 10.87 -4.60
C GLY A 785 -0.31 11.88 -5.31
N VAL A 786 -0.15 13.17 -5.03
CA VAL A 786 -1.16 14.20 -5.33
C VAL A 786 -0.89 14.99 -6.62
N ASP A 787 -1.91 15.13 -7.45
CA ASP A 787 -1.86 16.01 -8.63
C ASP A 787 -2.20 17.47 -8.28
N TYR A 788 -1.25 18.37 -8.58
CA TYR A 788 -1.32 19.81 -8.29
C TYR A 788 -1.30 20.62 -9.60
N ASP A 789 -2.19 20.28 -10.54
CA ASP A 789 -2.33 20.96 -11.82
C ASP A 789 -2.98 22.35 -11.68
N GLY A 790 -2.51 23.29 -12.52
CA GLY A 790 -3.01 24.66 -12.58
C GLY A 790 -2.75 25.45 -11.30
N GLU A 791 -3.80 26.10 -10.78
CA GLU A 791 -3.73 27.01 -9.62
C GLU A 791 -3.64 26.28 -8.26
N LYS A 792 -3.47 24.95 -8.25
CA LYS A 792 -3.52 24.14 -7.03
C LYS A 792 -2.29 24.31 -6.13
N LEU A 793 -1.13 24.68 -6.67
CA LEU A 793 0.09 24.89 -5.89
C LEU A 793 1.01 25.95 -6.52
N HIS A 794 1.42 26.93 -5.72
CA HIS A 794 2.25 28.07 -6.13
C HIS A 794 3.58 28.14 -5.39
N GLY A 795 3.74 27.38 -4.31
CA GLY A 795 4.93 27.41 -3.49
C GLY A 795 5.20 26.09 -2.78
N CYS A 796 6.46 25.68 -2.72
CA CYS A 796 6.91 24.59 -1.86
C CYS A 796 8.04 25.07 -0.96
N VAL A 797 7.89 24.85 0.35
CA VAL A 797 8.93 25.06 1.37
C VAL A 797 9.32 23.70 1.94
N ALA A 798 10.47 23.17 1.52
CA ALA A 798 11.01 21.92 2.03
C ALA A 798 12.04 22.20 3.13
N VAL A 799 11.76 21.71 4.33
CA VAL A 799 12.51 22.03 5.54
C VAL A 799 13.36 20.85 5.98
N GLY A 800 14.68 21.05 6.07
CA GLY A 800 15.62 20.03 6.51
C GLY A 800 15.64 18.79 5.60
N ILE A 801 16.35 17.75 6.05
CA ILE A 801 16.46 16.46 5.34
C ILE A 801 15.65 15.39 6.10
N PRO A 802 14.70 14.70 5.45
CA PRO A 802 13.82 13.73 6.10
C PRO A 802 14.50 12.35 6.27
N LEU A 803 15.57 12.29 7.07
CA LEU A 803 16.27 11.05 7.39
C LEU A 803 15.41 10.12 8.26
N LEU A 804 15.48 8.81 8.00
CA LEU A 804 14.91 7.80 8.87
C LEU A 804 15.61 7.79 10.24
N PRO A 805 14.94 7.34 11.31
CA PRO A 805 15.58 7.17 12.61
C PRO A 805 16.73 6.15 12.51
N THR A 806 17.95 6.57 12.83
CA THR A 806 19.17 5.74 12.80
C THR A 806 19.37 4.95 14.10
N ASN A 807 18.29 4.52 14.74
CA ASN A 807 18.34 3.83 16.02
C ASN A 807 17.62 2.47 15.98
N SER A 808 17.49 1.90 14.79
CA SER A 808 16.96 0.56 14.55
C SER A 808 18.05 -0.29 13.93
N LYS A 809 18.27 -1.49 14.48
CA LYS A 809 19.22 -2.47 13.94
C LYS A 809 18.86 -2.88 12.52
N ARG A 810 17.58 -2.88 12.16
CA ARG A 810 17.13 -3.08 10.78
C ARG A 810 17.70 -2.02 9.83
N ILE A 811 17.71 -0.75 10.24
CA ILE A 811 18.29 0.33 9.44
C ILE A 811 19.81 0.18 9.33
N ASP A 812 20.48 -0.22 10.41
CA ASP A 812 21.91 -0.50 10.38
C ASP A 812 22.23 -1.66 9.40
N ALA A 813 21.38 -2.69 9.33
CA ALA A 813 21.50 -3.78 8.36
C ALA A 813 21.31 -3.33 6.91
N VAL A 814 20.34 -2.43 6.65
CA VAL A 814 20.19 -1.84 5.32
C VAL A 814 21.43 -1.02 4.95
N ILE A 815 21.99 -0.25 5.89
CA ILE A 815 23.23 0.50 5.64
C ILE A 815 24.37 -0.45 5.27
N GLU A 816 24.61 -1.49 6.07
CA GLU A 816 25.70 -2.45 5.82
C GLU A 816 25.53 -3.15 4.46
N ALA A 817 24.32 -3.60 4.14
CA ALA A 817 24.03 -4.25 2.87
C ALA A 817 24.35 -3.37 1.66
N TYR A 818 24.04 -2.08 1.74
CA TYR A 818 24.35 -1.12 0.68
C TYR A 818 25.86 -0.78 0.64
N ASP A 819 26.53 -0.71 1.79
CA ASP A 819 27.98 -0.52 1.88
C ASP A 819 28.73 -1.67 1.19
N GLU A 820 28.29 -2.91 1.40
CA GLU A 820 28.92 -4.10 0.82
C GLU A 820 28.62 -4.28 -0.67
N ARG A 821 27.36 -4.07 -1.10
CA ARG A 821 26.93 -4.38 -2.47
C ARG A 821 27.15 -3.27 -3.49
N ILE A 822 26.98 -1.99 -3.12
CA ILE A 822 26.99 -0.89 -4.11
C ILE A 822 28.37 -0.25 -4.25
N GLY A 823 29.14 -0.13 -3.16
CA GLY A 823 30.57 0.28 -3.18
C GLY A 823 30.93 1.65 -3.77
N VAL A 824 29.99 2.38 -4.40
CA VAL A 824 30.18 3.72 -5.01
C VAL A 824 30.26 4.82 -3.95
N LYS A 825 29.42 4.70 -2.91
CA LYS A 825 29.28 5.63 -1.78
C LYS A 825 29.08 4.85 -0.49
N SER A 826 29.14 5.54 0.65
CA SER A 826 28.79 4.88 1.92
C SER A 826 27.34 4.40 1.91
N GLY A 827 27.06 3.32 2.62
CA GLY A 827 25.73 2.73 2.77
C GLY A 827 24.77 3.72 3.42
N PHE A 828 25.26 4.56 4.33
CA PHE A 828 24.48 5.66 4.90
C PHE A 828 24.03 6.68 3.84
N GLU A 829 24.92 7.06 2.93
CA GLU A 829 24.55 7.96 1.83
C GLU A 829 23.55 7.30 0.89
N THR A 830 23.81 6.04 0.55
CA THR A 830 23.09 5.31 -0.48
C THR A 830 21.69 4.88 -0.03
N ALA A 831 21.59 4.28 1.16
CA ALA A 831 20.33 3.77 1.71
C ALA A 831 19.46 4.85 2.38
N LEU A 832 20.05 5.93 2.91
CA LEU A 832 19.29 6.93 3.68
C LEU A 832 19.33 8.34 3.08
N MET A 833 20.50 8.86 2.75
CA MET A 833 20.61 10.26 2.30
C MET A 833 19.98 10.47 0.93
N ILE A 834 20.32 9.63 -0.06
CA ILE A 834 19.80 9.71 -1.42
C ILE A 834 18.26 9.58 -1.43
N PRO A 835 17.64 8.57 -0.80
CA PRO A 835 16.18 8.49 -0.69
C PRO A 835 15.56 9.71 0.00
N ALA A 836 16.19 10.23 1.06
CA ALA A 836 15.69 11.43 1.75
C ALA A 836 15.71 12.67 0.84
N VAL A 837 16.73 12.83 0.00
CA VAL A 837 16.79 13.93 -0.99
C VAL A 837 15.78 13.70 -2.12
N ARG A 838 15.62 12.47 -2.62
CA ARG A 838 14.59 12.11 -3.62
C ARG A 838 13.18 12.51 -3.14
N LYS A 839 12.83 12.24 -1.87
CA LYS A 839 11.55 12.67 -1.27
C LYS A 839 11.37 14.20 -1.27
N VAL A 840 12.45 14.96 -1.05
CA VAL A 840 12.39 16.43 -1.14
C VAL A 840 12.23 16.90 -2.59
N ARG A 841 12.94 16.27 -3.54
CA ARG A 841 12.78 16.51 -4.98
C ARG A 841 11.35 16.25 -5.46
N GLN A 842 10.71 15.20 -4.95
CA GLN A 842 9.30 14.91 -5.22
C GLN A 842 8.37 16.01 -4.71
N ALA A 843 8.62 16.57 -3.52
CA ALA A 843 7.80 17.63 -2.96
C ALA A 843 7.89 18.93 -3.79
N PHE A 844 9.10 19.42 -4.10
CA PHE A 844 9.24 20.66 -4.87
C PHE A 844 8.94 20.49 -6.35
N GLY A 845 9.09 19.28 -6.90
CA GLY A 845 8.74 18.96 -8.28
C GLY A 845 7.24 19.08 -8.57
N ARG A 846 6.40 19.22 -7.54
CA ARG A 846 4.95 19.40 -7.70
C ARG A 846 4.52 20.81 -8.07
N VAL A 847 5.38 21.80 -7.85
CA VAL A 847 5.03 23.22 -8.00
C VAL A 847 4.81 23.62 -9.46
N ILE A 848 5.47 22.94 -10.41
CA ILE A 848 5.40 23.32 -11.84
C ILE A 848 5.33 22.08 -12.71
N ARG A 849 4.25 22.00 -13.49
CA ARG A 849 3.86 20.88 -14.35
C ARG A 849 3.39 21.32 -15.74
N GLY A 850 3.19 22.63 -15.94
CA GLY A 850 2.77 23.21 -17.21
C GLY A 850 3.63 24.41 -17.62
N SER A 851 3.56 24.77 -18.91
CA SER A 851 4.24 25.97 -19.44
C SER A 851 3.67 27.29 -18.90
N ASP A 852 2.43 27.27 -18.45
CA ASP A 852 1.70 28.46 -17.99
C ASP A 852 1.67 28.59 -16.47
N GLU A 853 2.11 27.56 -15.74
CA GLU A 853 2.17 27.56 -14.28
C GLU A 853 3.39 28.36 -13.81
N ALA A 854 3.24 29.10 -12.72
CA ALA A 854 4.31 29.85 -12.08
C ALA A 854 4.36 29.61 -10.57
N GLY A 855 5.56 29.46 -10.00
CA GLY A 855 5.70 29.20 -8.57
C GLY A 855 7.11 29.27 -8.01
N PHE A 856 7.22 29.26 -6.69
CA PHE A 856 8.50 29.27 -5.98
C PHE A 856 8.83 27.94 -5.30
N ARG A 857 10.12 27.61 -5.25
CA ARG A 857 10.65 26.41 -4.59
C ARG A 857 11.73 26.83 -3.60
N LEU A 858 11.54 26.51 -2.34
CA LEU A 858 12.44 26.90 -1.26
C LEU A 858 12.93 25.66 -0.51
N LEU A 859 14.25 25.43 -0.57
CA LEU A 859 14.95 24.43 0.24
C LEU A 859 15.55 25.12 1.47
N VAL A 860 15.28 24.61 2.67
CA VAL A 860 15.72 25.23 3.92
C VAL A 860 16.63 24.27 4.69
N ASP A 861 17.92 24.29 4.37
CA ASP A 861 19.04 23.66 5.10
C ASP A 861 20.36 23.99 4.36
N GLU A 862 21.42 24.37 5.08
CA GLU A 862 22.75 24.66 4.49
C GLU A 862 23.31 23.49 3.68
N ARG A 863 22.90 22.25 3.99
CA ARG A 863 23.35 21.04 3.28
C ARG A 863 22.98 21.05 1.80
N TYR A 864 21.88 21.69 1.39
CA TYR A 864 21.50 21.76 -0.03
C TYR A 864 22.45 22.61 -0.88
N GLY A 865 23.12 23.59 -0.27
CA GLY A 865 24.12 24.44 -0.94
C GLY A 865 25.55 23.93 -0.80
N SER A 866 25.79 22.85 -0.05
CA SER A 866 27.12 22.32 0.25
C SER A 866 27.45 21.11 -0.63
N THR A 867 28.70 21.05 -1.11
CA THR A 867 29.32 19.87 -1.73
C THR A 867 30.34 19.19 -0.79
N GLY A 868 30.33 19.54 0.50
CA GLY A 868 31.17 18.91 1.51
C GLY A 868 30.69 17.49 1.87
N TRP A 869 31.41 16.81 2.77
CA TRP A 869 31.11 15.44 3.22
C TRP A 869 29.70 15.24 3.81
N ASP A 870 29.05 16.33 4.20
CA ASP A 870 27.72 16.36 4.79
C ASP A 870 26.70 17.14 3.94
N GLY A 871 27.13 17.58 2.76
CA GLY A 871 26.31 18.26 1.77
C GLY A 871 25.48 17.28 0.96
N VAL A 872 24.38 17.78 0.39
CA VAL A 872 23.47 16.99 -0.45
C VAL A 872 23.26 17.60 -1.83
N ASN A 873 24.02 18.64 -2.18
CA ASN A 873 23.89 19.32 -3.45
C ASN A 873 24.11 18.35 -4.64
N GLU A 874 25.04 17.41 -4.51
CA GLU A 874 25.36 16.41 -5.55
C GLU A 874 24.23 15.41 -5.83
N TYR A 875 23.23 15.29 -4.94
CA TYR A 875 22.07 14.43 -5.12
C TYR A 875 20.90 15.13 -5.83
N LEU A 876 21.05 16.43 -6.08
CA LEU A 876 20.22 17.16 -7.03
C LEU A 876 20.74 16.90 -8.44
N SER A 877 19.84 16.82 -9.42
CA SER A 877 20.20 16.73 -10.83
C SER A 877 21.06 17.92 -11.27
N GLU A 878 21.82 17.77 -12.35
CA GLU A 878 22.64 18.87 -12.91
C GLU A 878 21.83 20.15 -13.14
N GLN A 879 20.65 20.02 -13.73
CA GLN A 879 19.75 21.15 -13.93
C GLN A 879 19.29 21.79 -12.62
N GLU A 880 18.89 20.99 -11.62
CA GLU A 880 18.49 21.52 -10.31
C GLU A 880 19.65 22.24 -9.62
N ARG A 881 20.89 21.73 -9.73
CA ARG A 881 22.09 22.38 -9.17
C ARG A 881 22.39 23.74 -9.80
N GLU A 882 22.21 23.86 -11.13
CA GLU A 882 22.36 25.13 -11.84
C GLU A 882 21.25 26.12 -11.50
N GLU A 883 20.04 25.61 -11.26
CA GLU A 883 18.86 26.40 -11.04
C GLU A 883 18.71 26.91 -9.59
N PHE A 884 18.99 26.08 -8.59
CA PHE A 884 18.81 26.45 -7.19
C PHE A 884 19.89 27.42 -6.73
N GLN A 885 19.46 28.63 -6.37
CA GLN A 885 20.37 29.69 -5.92
C GLN A 885 20.42 29.74 -4.39
N THR A 886 21.62 29.58 -3.83
CA THR A 886 21.84 29.81 -2.40
C THR A 886 21.75 31.29 -2.06
N ALA A 887 20.88 31.62 -1.11
CA ALA A 887 20.62 32.98 -0.66
C ALA A 887 20.62 33.08 0.87
N ASP A 888 20.99 34.25 1.37
CA ASP A 888 20.89 34.57 2.78
C ASP A 888 19.40 34.57 3.19
N PRO A 889 19.03 33.90 4.29
CA PRO A 889 17.65 33.84 4.78
C PRO A 889 16.95 35.21 4.87
N GLU A 890 17.68 36.29 5.14
CA GLU A 890 17.10 37.65 5.23
C GLU A 890 16.56 38.19 3.89
N PHE A 891 17.04 37.70 2.75
CA PHE A 891 16.61 38.16 1.41
C PHE A 891 15.55 37.28 0.75
N ILE A 892 15.27 36.09 1.28
CA ILE A 892 14.37 35.11 0.65
C ILE A 892 12.98 35.70 0.37
N SER A 893 12.38 36.37 1.36
CA SER A 893 11.06 36.98 1.21
C SER A 893 11.03 38.05 0.11
N GLN A 894 12.08 38.86 0.02
CA GLN A 894 12.21 39.88 -1.02
C GLN A 894 12.34 39.26 -2.41
N MET A 895 13.11 38.18 -2.55
CA MET A 895 13.28 37.48 -3.83
C MET A 895 11.97 36.84 -4.30
N ILE A 896 11.22 36.21 -3.39
CA ILE A 896 9.89 35.64 -3.70
C ILE A 896 8.92 36.74 -4.13
N SER A 897 8.90 37.89 -3.43
CA SER A 897 8.05 39.03 -3.81
C SER A 897 8.39 39.56 -5.20
N THR A 898 9.69 39.76 -5.47
CA THR A 898 10.17 40.28 -6.76
C THR A 898 9.78 39.35 -7.91
N PHE A 899 9.92 38.04 -7.70
CA PHE A 899 9.49 37.04 -8.67
C PHE A 899 8.01 37.16 -9.03
N TRP A 900 7.13 37.32 -8.04
CA TRP A 900 5.70 37.49 -8.29
C TRP A 900 5.36 38.80 -9.00
N ASP A 901 6.05 39.90 -8.65
CA ASP A 901 5.91 41.18 -9.34
C ASP A 901 6.25 41.04 -10.85
N ASP A 902 7.33 40.30 -11.17
CA ASP A 902 7.77 40.04 -12.55
C ASP A 902 6.80 39.11 -13.32
N VAL A 903 6.14 38.17 -12.64
CA VAL A 903 5.07 37.33 -13.23
C VAL A 903 3.87 38.21 -13.58
N ASP A 904 3.42 39.04 -12.65
CA ASP A 904 2.26 39.93 -12.83
C ASP A 904 2.47 40.95 -13.96
N GLU A 905 3.70 41.45 -14.13
CA GLU A 905 4.04 42.35 -15.24
C GLU A 905 3.92 41.64 -16.59
N ARG A 906 4.44 40.41 -16.71
CA ARG A 906 4.37 39.62 -17.94
C ARG A 906 2.96 39.17 -18.30
N GLU A 907 2.16 38.79 -17.31
CA GLU A 907 0.74 38.46 -17.54
C GLU A 907 -0.03 39.67 -18.08
N ARG A 908 0.20 40.85 -17.49
CA ARG A 908 -0.39 42.12 -18.00
C ARG A 908 0.06 42.45 -19.42
N GLU A 909 1.33 42.21 -19.76
CA GLU A 909 1.84 42.40 -21.12
C GLU A 909 1.19 41.44 -22.13
N ARG A 910 1.06 40.14 -21.78
CA ARG A 910 0.39 39.13 -22.61
C ARG A 910 -1.09 39.46 -22.84
N GLU A 911 -1.81 39.84 -21.78
CA GLU A 911 -3.23 40.25 -21.90
C GLU A 911 -3.40 41.50 -22.78
N ALA A 912 -2.43 42.42 -22.76
CA ALA A 912 -2.43 43.61 -23.61
C ALA A 912 -2.14 43.31 -25.09
N GLU A 913 -1.37 42.26 -25.38
CA GLU A 913 -1.10 41.78 -26.74
C GLU A 913 -2.30 41.00 -27.34
N ASP A 914 -2.99 40.20 -26.53
CA ASP A 914 -4.13 39.37 -26.97
C ASP A 914 -5.46 40.15 -27.12
N ASP A 915 -5.64 41.28 -26.41
CA ASP A 915 -6.80 42.17 -26.58
C ASP A 915 -6.42 43.67 -26.56
N PRO A 916 -5.99 44.24 -27.71
CA PRO A 916 -5.56 45.64 -27.80
C PRO A 916 -6.68 46.68 -27.58
N LYS A 917 -7.91 46.26 -27.25
CA LYS A 917 -9.05 47.16 -26.95
C LYS A 917 -9.29 47.39 -25.47
N LYS A 918 -8.63 46.68 -24.55
CA LYS A 918 -8.75 46.91 -23.10
C LYS A 918 -7.79 47.97 -22.55
N SER A 919 -6.69 48.28 -23.25
CA SER A 919 -5.66 49.22 -22.79
C SER A 919 -6.08 50.69 -22.75
N ASP A 920 -7.21 51.05 -23.36
CA ASP A 920 -7.66 52.46 -23.49
C ASP A 920 -8.50 52.98 -22.30
N ILE A 921 -8.75 52.16 -21.26
CA ILE A 921 -9.65 52.55 -20.15
C ILE A 921 -8.90 52.87 -18.83
N GLU A 922 -7.67 52.41 -18.62
CA GLU A 922 -6.97 52.59 -17.33
C GLU A 922 -5.95 53.73 -17.24
N THR A 923 -5.65 54.43 -18.33
CA THR A 923 -4.75 55.60 -18.30
C THR A 923 -5.48 56.91 -18.05
N THR A 924 -6.29 57.01 -16.99
CA THR A 924 -6.62 58.32 -16.39
C THR A 924 -7.16 58.18 -14.97
N ARG A 925 -6.27 58.21 -13.97
CA ARG A 925 -6.44 59.03 -12.75
C ARG A 925 -5.26 58.87 -11.79
N THR A 926 -4.40 59.90 -11.79
CA THR A 926 -3.62 60.26 -10.60
C THR A 926 -3.57 61.78 -10.54
N THR A 927 -4.13 62.37 -9.47
CA THR A 927 -3.65 63.57 -8.73
C THR A 927 -4.74 64.15 -7.80
N ALA A 928 -4.67 63.76 -6.50
CA ALA A 928 -4.83 64.54 -5.24
C ALA A 928 -6.10 65.43 -4.96
N PRO A 929 -6.35 65.90 -3.71
CA PRO A 929 -6.02 65.41 -2.35
C PRO A 929 -7.23 65.36 -1.37
N THR A 930 -6.94 64.94 -0.13
CA THR A 930 -7.71 64.90 1.13
C THR A 930 -8.67 66.06 1.45
N ASP A 931 -9.81 65.77 2.08
CA ASP A 931 -10.42 66.59 3.15
C ASP A 931 -11.45 65.82 4.02
N ASP A 932 -11.49 66.21 5.29
CA ASP A 932 -12.24 65.69 6.44
C ASP A 932 -13.80 65.85 6.38
N ILE A 933 -14.48 65.21 7.36
CA ILE A 933 -15.59 65.74 8.21
C ILE A 933 -16.86 64.85 8.34
N VAL A 934 -16.97 64.22 9.53
CA VAL A 934 -18.08 64.18 10.54
C VAL A 934 -19.47 63.56 10.27
N GLN A 935 -19.80 62.69 11.24
CA GLN A 935 -21.09 62.20 11.77
C GLN A 935 -22.40 62.97 11.47
N LYS A 936 -23.54 62.25 11.33
CA LYS A 936 -24.60 62.05 12.37
C LYS A 936 -25.96 61.58 11.79
N SER A 937 -26.45 60.46 12.34
CA SER A 937 -27.81 60.15 12.85
C SER A 937 -29.09 60.65 12.13
N ALA A 938 -30.06 59.75 11.91
CA ALA A 938 -31.26 59.54 12.78
C ALA A 938 -32.49 58.93 12.05
N VAL A 939 -33.06 57.87 12.67
CA VAL A 939 -34.49 57.64 13.03
C VAL A 939 -35.54 57.58 11.89
N GLY A 940 -36.23 56.45 11.64
CA GLY A 940 -37.42 55.89 12.35
C GLY A 940 -38.68 56.12 11.49
N THR A 941 -39.82 55.41 11.50
CA THR A 941 -40.45 54.27 12.18
C THR A 941 -41.77 54.04 11.41
N GLU A 942 -42.35 52.84 11.33
CA GLU A 942 -43.75 52.57 11.76
C GLU A 942 -44.21 51.12 11.50
N ALA A 943 -45.08 50.68 12.41
CA ALA A 943 -45.54 49.32 12.66
C ALA A 943 -46.86 48.95 11.98
N GLY A 944 -47.18 47.65 12.00
CA GLY A 944 -48.56 47.15 11.92
C GLY A 944 -48.62 45.63 12.02
N GLY A 945 -49.05 45.09 13.17
CA GLY A 945 -49.18 43.64 13.42
C GLY A 945 -50.59 43.19 13.77
N THR A 946 -50.80 41.88 13.88
CA THR A 946 -51.73 41.15 14.80
C THR A 946 -51.60 39.63 14.55
N ASN A 947 -51.10 38.84 15.52
CA ASN A 947 -51.81 37.98 16.52
C ASN A 947 -52.31 36.62 15.96
N GLN A 948 -52.27 35.45 16.63
CA GLN A 948 -51.75 34.96 17.93
C GLN A 948 -52.12 33.44 18.02
N LYS A 949 -51.29 32.62 18.69
CA LYS A 949 -51.62 31.42 19.54
C LYS A 949 -50.29 30.76 19.94
N SER A 950 -49.64 31.06 21.07
CA SER A 950 -49.94 30.81 22.50
C SER A 950 -49.64 29.39 23.00
N THR A 951 -48.46 29.22 23.61
CA THR A 951 -48.27 28.59 24.94
C THR A 951 -46.93 29.05 25.57
N THR A 952 -46.91 30.34 25.94
CA THR A 952 -46.58 30.97 27.24
C THR A 952 -46.11 30.05 28.39
N GLU A 953 -45.21 30.36 29.33
CA GLU A 953 -44.29 31.49 29.67
C GLU A 953 -43.42 30.98 30.86
N VAL A 954 -42.10 31.21 30.93
CA VAL A 954 -41.36 32.34 31.55
C VAL A 954 -41.61 32.57 33.06
N THR A 955 -40.53 32.54 33.85
CA THR A 955 -40.05 33.58 34.81
C THR A 955 -38.81 33.01 35.54
N ALA A 956 -37.58 33.50 35.31
CA ALA A 956 -36.92 34.72 35.78
C ALA A 956 -35.97 34.47 36.97
N THR A 957 -34.76 35.01 36.82
CA THR A 957 -33.75 35.37 37.84
C THR A 957 -32.94 34.25 38.49
N SER A 958 -31.67 34.12 38.10
CA SER A 958 -30.51 34.64 38.85
C SER A 958 -29.21 34.18 38.20
N ASP A 959 -28.32 35.12 37.95
CA ASP A 959 -26.89 34.85 37.73
C ASP A 959 -26.29 34.49 39.11
N PRO A 960 -25.40 33.49 39.20
CA PRO A 960 -23.99 33.84 39.17
C PRO A 960 -23.17 32.91 38.29
N SER A 961 -22.40 33.54 37.40
CA SER A 961 -21.12 33.10 36.87
C SER A 961 -20.41 32.14 37.82
N ALA A 962 -20.36 30.86 37.48
CA ALA A 962 -19.36 29.98 38.04
C ALA A 962 -18.01 30.35 37.40
N THR A 963 -17.29 31.26 38.04
CA THR A 963 -15.86 31.50 37.77
C THR A 963 -15.11 30.24 38.18
N TYR A 964 -14.75 29.39 37.22
CA TYR A 964 -13.85 28.26 37.46
C TYR A 964 -12.41 28.76 37.34
N SER A 965 -11.65 28.66 38.43
CA SER A 965 -10.25 29.10 38.48
C SER A 965 -9.34 27.92 38.09
N LYS A 966 -8.52 28.02 37.02
CA LYS A 966 -7.36 27.13 36.87
C LYS A 966 -6.39 27.40 38.02
N ILE A 967 -5.87 26.36 38.68
CA ILE A 967 -4.72 26.51 39.58
C ILE A 967 -3.44 26.54 38.73
N TYR A 968 -2.63 27.58 38.93
CA TYR A 968 -1.27 27.67 38.41
C TYR A 968 -0.31 27.34 39.55
N PHE A 969 0.40 26.21 39.47
CA PHE A 969 1.48 25.90 40.41
C PHE A 969 2.79 26.40 39.80
N GLY A 970 3.10 27.67 40.01
CA GLY A 970 4.43 28.22 39.69
C GLY A 970 5.45 27.83 40.76
N ASP A 971 6.74 27.84 40.41
CA ASP A 971 7.89 27.46 41.28
C ASP A 971 8.12 28.39 42.51
N GLY A 972 7.10 29.11 42.99
CA GLY A 972 7.28 30.06 44.10
C GLY A 972 6.02 30.64 44.77
N SER A 973 4.84 30.00 44.71
CA SER A 973 3.63 30.54 45.36
C SER A 973 3.27 29.84 46.67
N ASN A 974 3.35 30.55 47.81
CA ASN A 974 2.66 30.22 49.06
C ASN A 974 1.19 30.64 48.96
N LEU A 975 0.28 29.75 49.40
CA LEU A 975 -1.18 29.73 49.18
C LEU A 975 -2.01 30.79 49.94
N SER A 976 -1.62 32.06 49.94
CA SER A 976 -2.43 33.12 50.57
C SER A 976 -3.26 33.99 49.62
N ASN A 977 -3.18 33.82 48.29
CA ASN A 977 -3.94 34.66 47.33
C ASN A 977 -4.47 33.85 46.13
N TRP A 978 -5.73 33.40 46.20
CA TRP A 978 -6.44 32.80 45.07
C TRP A 978 -6.96 33.90 44.14
N THR A 979 -6.59 33.86 42.85
CA THR A 979 -7.14 34.77 41.82
C THR A 979 -7.75 33.94 40.67
N PRO A 980 -8.99 34.19 40.25
CA PRO A 980 -9.61 33.46 39.14
C PRO A 980 -8.94 33.81 37.80
N ILE A 981 -8.60 32.79 37.00
CA ILE A 981 -8.08 32.96 35.63
C ILE A 981 -9.11 32.38 34.65
N ARG A 982 -9.53 33.16 33.65
CA ARG A 982 -10.32 32.67 32.50
C ARG A 982 -9.38 32.08 31.45
N THR A 983 -9.58 30.82 31.08
CA THR A 983 -8.88 30.18 29.97
C THR A 983 -9.76 29.12 29.33
N ASP A 984 -9.69 28.99 28.01
CA ASP A 984 -10.34 27.91 27.25
C ASP A 984 -9.65 26.55 27.51
N ILE A 985 -10.41 25.46 27.44
CA ILE A 985 -9.98 24.07 27.66
C ILE A 985 -9.89 23.41 26.28
N ALA A 986 -8.76 22.77 25.94
CA ALA A 986 -8.60 22.03 24.69
C ALA A 986 -9.27 20.64 24.78
N GLU A 987 -9.77 20.11 23.66
CA GLU A 987 -10.29 18.74 23.58
C GLU A 987 -9.19 17.73 23.98
N ASN A 988 -9.55 16.76 24.83
CA ASN A 988 -8.70 15.74 25.48
C ASN A 988 -7.83 16.12 26.69
N GLU A 989 -7.88 17.33 27.25
CA GLU A 989 -7.14 17.67 28.48
C GLU A 989 -7.95 17.36 29.77
N ILE A 990 -7.49 16.41 30.61
CA ILE A 990 -8.09 16.14 31.93
C ILE A 990 -7.49 17.10 32.96
N ILE A 991 -8.29 18.07 33.43
CA ILE A 991 -7.83 19.07 34.40
C ILE A 991 -8.59 18.90 35.74
N PRO A 992 -7.87 18.82 36.89
CA PRO A 992 -8.51 18.90 38.19
C PRO A 992 -9.09 20.30 38.41
N ILE A 993 -10.40 20.38 38.61
CA ILE A 993 -11.14 21.58 38.95
C ILE A 993 -11.41 21.54 40.45
N VAL A 994 -11.05 22.61 41.14
CA VAL A 994 -11.33 22.80 42.56
C VAL A 994 -12.43 23.82 42.73
N ARG A 995 -13.46 23.50 43.52
CA ARG A 995 -14.61 24.39 43.73
C ARG A 995 -14.62 25.07 45.08
N GLU A 996 -14.28 24.35 46.14
CA GLU A 996 -14.46 24.84 47.50
C GLU A 996 -13.42 24.20 48.44
N HIS A 997 -12.88 25.00 49.35
CA HIS A 997 -12.01 24.57 50.44
C HIS A 997 -12.76 24.77 51.76
N THR A 998 -12.94 23.70 52.53
CA THR A 998 -13.65 23.71 53.80
C THR A 998 -12.77 23.12 54.88
N VAL A 999 -12.63 23.82 56.00
CA VAL A 999 -11.94 23.29 57.18
C VAL A 999 -12.99 22.69 58.11
N ASP A 1000 -12.80 21.45 58.51
CA ASP A 1000 -13.63 20.81 59.51
C ASP A 1000 -13.29 21.39 60.89
N GLU A 1001 -14.22 22.10 61.51
CA GLU A 1001 -13.97 22.88 62.74
C GLU A 1001 -13.68 22.01 63.98
N GLU A 1002 -13.99 20.71 63.95
CA GLU A 1002 -13.72 19.79 65.07
C GLU A 1002 -12.37 19.06 64.92
N SER A 1003 -12.01 18.67 63.70
CA SER A 1003 -10.76 17.92 63.43
C SER A 1003 -9.60 18.80 62.98
N GLY A 1004 -9.87 20.03 62.53
CA GLY A 1004 -8.88 20.91 61.91
C GLY A 1004 -8.42 20.44 60.52
N THR A 1005 -9.00 19.35 60.00
CA THR A 1005 -8.65 18.78 58.70
C THR A 1005 -9.24 19.63 57.58
N GLU A 1006 -8.38 19.96 56.63
CA GLU A 1006 -8.70 20.75 55.45
C GLU A 1006 -9.19 19.85 54.32
N TYR A 1007 -10.33 20.18 53.72
CA TYR A 1007 -10.92 19.41 52.63
C TYR A 1007 -11.16 20.27 51.41
N ILE A 1008 -10.89 19.70 50.24
CA ILE A 1008 -11.03 20.32 48.94
C ILE A 1008 -12.09 19.56 48.13
N GLN A 1009 -13.09 20.25 47.60
CA GLN A 1009 -13.97 19.68 46.58
C GLN A 1009 -13.31 19.72 45.21
N LEU A 1010 -12.99 18.53 44.70
CA LEU A 1010 -12.31 18.27 43.44
C LEU A 1010 -13.22 17.57 42.44
N ASN A 1011 -13.00 17.88 41.17
CA ASN A 1011 -13.62 17.22 40.03
C ASN A 1011 -12.63 17.18 38.87
N PHE A 1012 -12.82 16.29 37.90
CA PHE A 1012 -12.00 16.21 36.70
C PHE A 1012 -12.91 16.42 35.49
N ALA A 1013 -12.58 17.39 34.64
CA ALA A 1013 -13.33 17.60 33.40
C ALA A 1013 -12.65 16.86 32.25
N LYS A 1014 -13.41 16.01 31.55
CA LYS A 1014 -13.13 15.54 30.19
C LYS A 1014 -14.38 15.82 29.35
N GLU A 1015 -14.24 16.61 28.29
CA GLU A 1015 -15.28 16.82 27.25
C GLU A 1015 -16.70 17.09 27.79
N LEU A 1016 -16.93 18.26 28.42
CA LEU A 1016 -18.24 18.78 28.87
C LEU A 1016 -19.17 17.84 29.68
N SER A 1017 -18.77 16.62 30.00
CA SER A 1017 -19.46 15.71 30.90
C SER A 1017 -18.83 15.82 32.29
N VAL A 1018 -19.62 16.34 33.22
CA VAL A 1018 -19.16 16.65 34.57
C VAL A 1018 -19.29 15.39 35.41
N SER A 1019 -18.20 14.72 35.76
CA SER A 1019 -18.21 13.71 36.84
C SER A 1019 -18.59 14.39 38.17
N GLY A 1020 -19.16 13.67 39.14
CA GLY A 1020 -19.60 14.28 40.41
C GLY A 1020 -18.46 14.95 41.20
N TRP A 1021 -18.76 16.00 41.98
CA TRP A 1021 -17.80 16.63 42.88
C TRP A 1021 -17.44 15.69 44.05
N THR A 1022 -16.15 15.49 44.28
CA THR A 1022 -15.64 14.63 45.35
C THR A 1022 -14.91 15.48 46.39
N LYS A 1023 -15.25 15.28 47.68
CA LYS A 1023 -14.55 15.94 48.80
C LYS A 1023 -13.31 15.12 49.16
N VAL A 1024 -12.12 15.71 49.04
CA VAL A 1024 -10.83 15.06 49.25
C VAL A 1024 -10.04 15.82 50.31
N ASP A 1025 -9.29 15.12 51.16
CA ASP A 1025 -8.38 15.74 52.11
C ASP A 1025 -7.30 16.56 51.38
N ALA A 1026 -7.10 17.82 51.79
CA ALA A 1026 -6.16 18.73 51.16
C ALA A 1026 -4.72 18.18 51.13
N GLU A 1027 -4.31 17.41 52.13
CA GLU A 1027 -2.97 16.81 52.17
C GLU A 1027 -2.80 15.76 51.06
N ILE A 1028 -3.83 14.98 50.75
CA ILE A 1028 -3.83 14.02 49.63
C ILE A 1028 -3.75 14.75 48.29
N VAL A 1029 -4.44 15.89 48.16
CA VAL A 1029 -4.38 16.72 46.95
C VAL A 1029 -2.95 17.19 46.69
N HIS A 1030 -2.27 17.69 47.73
CA HIS A 1030 -0.91 18.22 47.60
C HIS A 1030 0.16 17.16 47.42
N THR A 1031 0.05 16.03 48.13
CA THR A 1031 1.11 15.01 48.15
C THR A 1031 0.99 14.01 47.01
N GLN A 1032 -0.23 13.75 46.52
CA GLN A 1032 -0.47 12.71 45.52
C GLN A 1032 -1.02 13.27 44.20
N ILE A 1033 -2.05 14.11 44.26
CA ILE A 1033 -2.74 14.55 43.04
C ILE A 1033 -1.92 15.63 42.30
N GLU A 1034 -1.37 16.61 43.02
CA GLU A 1034 -0.60 17.70 42.44
C GLU A 1034 0.68 17.24 41.70
N PRO A 1035 1.50 16.31 42.23
CA PRO A 1035 2.67 15.80 41.51
C PRO A 1035 2.31 14.97 40.25
N ILE A 1036 1.16 14.29 40.27
CA ILE A 1036 0.65 13.54 39.11
C ILE A 1036 0.19 14.54 38.04
N ALA A 1037 -0.59 15.55 38.41
CA ALA A 1037 -1.03 16.60 37.48
C ALA A 1037 0.15 17.40 36.90
N LYS A 1038 1.19 17.68 37.71
CA LYS A 1038 2.44 18.31 37.24
C LYS A 1038 3.25 17.41 36.30
N ARG A 1039 3.28 16.08 36.54
CA ARG A 1039 3.92 15.11 35.64
C ARG A 1039 3.14 14.92 34.34
N ALA A 1040 1.82 14.83 34.40
CA ALA A 1040 0.97 14.71 33.21
C ALA A 1040 1.08 15.93 32.28
N ARG A 1041 1.46 17.10 32.82
CA ARG A 1041 1.74 18.33 32.06
C ARG A 1041 3.16 18.42 31.48
N LYS A 1042 4.11 17.58 31.90
CA LYS A 1042 5.54 17.71 31.60
C LYS A 1042 5.98 16.63 30.62
#